data_AF-A0A938BDP2-F1
#
_entry.id   AF-A0A938BDP2-F1
#
_cell.length_a   1.000
_cell.length_b   1.000
_cell.length_c   1.000
_cell.angle_alpha   90.00
_cell.angle_beta   90.00
_cell.angle_gamma   90.00
#
_symmetry.space_group_name_H-M   'P 1'
#
loop_
_entity.id
_entity.type
_entity.pdbx_description
1 polymer ?
#
loop_
_entity_poly.entity_id
_entity_poly.type
_entity_poly.pdbx_seq_one_letter_code
_entity_poly.pdbx_strand_id
1 'polypeptide(L)'
;MRIIADFHIHSKYSRATSKDMDIENLSKYAKLKGINLLGTGDFTYPLWLIELKEKLTQKGYGLFEYDGVNFILTVEVSNMFSKSGKSKRVHNIIFVPTFEVADKINSRLERYGNLMADGRPMLGLSCAELVRIIFDINENCIVVPAHCLFPDTLIHTKDGLKRIKDVLKGDLVYTHKLNYKRVTQRLKRAYNGKIYHIRPYYFREGLRTTPEHPFYIIKTYKQCRWIGGICRPSCSKINKCKRRYFKDYQPQWIQAKDIAQGDVILFPRFKNKIKDVETLKISDFLKKEEYVLANDKIYPQGYRVNRLENVIKIDKDFCRLSGYFISEGYTNGRDCLSFSFNSRELDYIKDVKQLMKDIFNISLSNMQVKKGVNGVELIFYSKILLKLFSKLFYANNLNKRAYSKRLPNWMLKLPFEKQVEILKGWWRGDTGYTSSRILMNQMKIILLRLGIIPSIRIDSKEAYKRRGKHKIGKREIDIQHDNFQFSNLSIFQNNHGLLEDDCFKEFKTKSKRKHGWIDERYIYIPIRDIEVMKYKGEVYNLEVEENNSYVAEFAIIHNCWTPWFALFGSMSGFDKIEDCFEEQTPKIYALETGLSSDPAMNWRLSQLDKYTLISNSDSHSPSKIGREANAFDAEMDYLEILDILKKKDKRQFLYTVEFFPEEGKYHYDGHRLCNVRFSPQETKKNKGLCPVCRKPVTVGVMNRVDELADREIGFVPQNSIPFKNMIPLEEIIAQVRGKSPDSQVVQTEYKSILQRLGNEFEVLLDIKEERLLNSLPIQIARAIINVRRGNVNILPGYDGVYGKIELPQEDDKQEKQLTLF
;
A
#
# COMPACT_ATOMS: atom_id res chain seq x y z
N MET A 1 -6.25 28.05 -35.54
CA MET A 1 -5.86 26.71 -36.05
C MET A 1 -6.26 25.61 -35.06
N ARG A 2 -6.63 24.41 -35.52
CA ARG A 2 -6.95 23.31 -34.59
C ARG A 2 -5.72 22.70 -33.91
N ILE A 3 -5.66 22.85 -32.59
CA ILE A 3 -4.66 22.28 -31.69
C ILE A 3 -5.28 21.10 -30.94
N ILE A 4 -4.51 20.02 -30.75
CA ILE A 4 -4.83 18.87 -29.91
C ILE A 4 -3.69 18.72 -28.91
N ALA A 5 -4.01 18.83 -27.62
CA ALA A 5 -3.04 18.92 -26.55
C ALA A 5 -3.28 17.91 -25.41
N ASP A 6 -2.22 17.19 -25.02
CA ASP A 6 -2.19 16.29 -23.86
C ASP A 6 -1.06 16.74 -22.93
N PHE A 7 -1.41 17.41 -21.83
CA PHE A 7 -0.45 18.16 -21.01
C PHE A 7 0.16 17.36 -19.85
N HIS A 8 -0.45 16.23 -19.49
CA HIS A 8 -0.07 15.42 -18.32
C HIS A 8 0.43 14.03 -18.76
N ILE A 9 1.73 13.96 -18.98
CA ILE A 9 2.46 12.72 -19.25
C ILE A 9 3.71 12.66 -18.36
N HIS A 10 4.35 11.49 -18.32
CA HIS A 10 5.59 11.31 -17.57
C HIS A 10 6.76 10.87 -18.46
N SER A 11 7.95 11.34 -18.10
CA SER A 11 9.21 10.93 -18.70
C SER A 11 9.60 9.51 -18.27
N LYS A 12 10.51 8.91 -19.02
CA LYS A 12 11.24 7.68 -18.63
C LYS A 12 11.99 7.74 -17.28
N TYR A 13 12.05 8.90 -16.62
CA TYR A 13 12.64 9.09 -15.29
C TYR A 13 11.62 9.05 -14.14
N SER A 14 10.32 9.10 -14.43
CA SER A 14 9.25 8.79 -13.46
C SER A 14 9.16 7.29 -13.16
N ARG A 15 8.63 6.95 -11.97
CA ARG A 15 8.34 5.54 -11.65
C ARG A 15 7.14 5.00 -12.43
N ALA A 16 7.20 3.69 -12.71
CA ALA A 16 6.24 2.92 -13.50
C ALA A 16 6.09 3.33 -14.98
N THR A 17 6.91 4.26 -15.47
CA THR A 17 6.92 4.73 -16.86
C THR A 17 7.77 3.84 -17.77
N SER A 18 7.42 3.72 -19.06
CA SER A 18 8.26 3.03 -20.05
C SER A 18 9.57 3.78 -20.29
N LYS A 19 10.60 3.03 -20.70
CA LYS A 19 11.87 3.61 -21.17
C LYS A 19 11.70 4.46 -22.42
N ASP A 20 10.72 4.07 -23.25
CA ASP A 20 10.39 4.71 -24.52
C ASP A 20 9.56 6.01 -24.34
N MET A 21 9.39 6.51 -23.12
CA MET A 21 8.91 7.89 -22.89
C MET A 21 10.10 8.85 -22.99
N ASP A 22 10.65 8.91 -24.19
CA ASP A 22 11.62 9.88 -24.71
C ASP A 22 10.95 10.76 -25.79
N ILE A 23 11.58 11.88 -26.15
CA ILE A 23 10.99 12.88 -27.05
C ILE A 23 10.75 12.32 -28.46
N GLU A 24 11.64 11.45 -28.94
CA GLU A 24 11.55 10.81 -30.26
C GLU A 24 10.32 9.90 -30.38
N ASN A 25 10.10 9.02 -29.39
CA ASN A 25 8.91 8.18 -29.37
C ASN A 25 7.65 8.98 -29.04
N LEU A 26 7.73 10.00 -28.18
CA LEU A 26 6.58 10.87 -27.89
C LEU A 26 6.09 11.60 -29.13
N SER A 27 6.97 12.25 -29.90
CA SER A 27 6.61 12.91 -31.17
C SER A 27 6.07 11.91 -32.19
N LYS A 28 6.73 10.76 -32.35
CA LYS A 28 6.27 9.67 -33.23
C LYS A 28 4.86 9.15 -32.89
N TYR A 29 4.56 8.91 -31.61
CA TYR A 29 3.23 8.46 -31.21
C TYR A 29 2.21 9.61 -31.25
N ALA A 30 2.60 10.85 -30.96
CA ALA A 30 1.71 12.02 -31.09
C ALA A 30 1.21 12.18 -32.53
N LYS A 31 2.09 12.04 -33.53
CA LYS A 31 1.71 11.99 -34.96
C LYS A 31 0.71 10.88 -35.28
N LEU A 32 0.90 9.67 -34.74
CA LEU A 32 -0.03 8.55 -34.93
C LEU A 32 -1.39 8.82 -34.27
N LYS A 33 -1.40 9.45 -33.09
CA LYS A 33 -2.62 9.82 -32.36
C LYS A 33 -3.37 10.99 -32.99
N GLY A 34 -2.67 11.96 -33.59
CA GLY A 34 -3.23 13.25 -34.01
C GLY A 34 -3.04 14.38 -33.00
N ILE A 35 -2.11 14.20 -32.06
CA ILE A 35 -1.71 15.20 -31.07
C ILE A 35 -0.62 16.08 -31.71
N ASN A 36 -0.78 17.39 -31.67
CA ASN A 36 0.19 18.35 -32.22
C ASN A 36 0.81 19.28 -31.16
N LEU A 37 0.38 19.14 -29.90
CA LEU A 37 0.94 19.79 -28.72
C LEU A 37 1.03 18.79 -27.55
N LEU A 38 2.19 18.66 -26.89
CA LEU A 38 2.38 17.81 -25.71
C LEU A 38 2.89 18.61 -24.51
N GLY A 39 2.49 18.21 -23.30
CA GLY A 39 3.30 18.48 -22.12
C GLY A 39 4.57 17.65 -22.16
N THR A 40 5.73 18.18 -21.75
CA THR A 40 6.98 17.38 -21.68
C THR A 40 6.96 16.33 -20.58
N GLY A 41 6.15 16.55 -19.53
CA GLY A 41 6.28 15.85 -18.27
C GLY A 41 7.58 16.18 -17.53
N ASP A 42 7.56 15.96 -16.21
CA ASP A 42 8.73 15.80 -15.35
C ASP A 42 9.88 16.84 -15.43
N PHE A 43 9.67 18.08 -15.90
CA PHE A 43 10.77 19.05 -16.14
C PHE A 43 11.64 19.35 -14.90
N THR A 44 11.15 19.06 -13.69
CA THR A 44 11.95 19.22 -12.47
C THR A 44 13.12 18.26 -12.38
N TYR A 45 13.12 17.14 -13.11
CA TYR A 45 14.17 16.13 -13.03
C TYR A 45 15.39 16.54 -13.87
N PRO A 46 16.56 16.86 -13.27
CA PRO A 46 17.63 17.56 -13.98
C PRO A 46 18.18 16.87 -15.23
N LEU A 47 18.28 15.53 -15.27
CA LEU A 47 18.76 14.83 -16.49
C LEU A 47 17.73 14.89 -17.62
N TRP A 48 16.43 14.90 -17.29
CA TRP A 48 15.38 15.09 -18.29
C TRP A 48 15.41 16.53 -18.80
N LEU A 49 15.56 17.52 -17.91
CA LEU A 49 15.67 18.93 -18.30
C LEU A 49 16.87 19.20 -19.23
N ILE A 50 17.99 18.50 -19.04
CA ILE A 50 19.12 18.53 -19.98
C ILE A 50 18.71 17.94 -21.34
N GLU A 51 18.12 16.74 -21.37
CA GLU A 51 17.66 16.10 -22.60
C GLU A 51 16.59 16.93 -23.35
N LEU A 52 15.70 17.62 -22.62
CA LEU A 52 14.74 18.56 -23.18
C LEU A 52 15.46 19.77 -23.83
N LYS A 53 16.47 20.34 -23.17
CA LYS A 53 17.28 21.45 -23.69
C LYS A 53 18.14 21.06 -24.90
N GLU A 54 18.58 19.81 -24.96
CA GLU A 54 19.39 19.28 -26.07
C GLU A 54 18.54 18.93 -27.31
N LYS A 55 17.30 18.47 -27.12
CA LYS A 55 16.45 17.98 -28.23
C LYS A 55 15.42 18.99 -28.72
N LEU A 56 14.79 19.76 -27.83
CA LEU A 56 13.67 20.61 -28.20
C LEU A 56 14.14 21.96 -28.80
N THR A 57 13.68 22.26 -30.01
CA THR A 57 13.91 23.57 -30.64
C THR A 57 12.85 24.56 -30.17
N GLN A 58 13.25 25.69 -29.59
CA GLN A 58 12.29 26.75 -29.23
C GLN A 58 11.68 27.40 -30.49
N LYS A 59 10.36 27.63 -30.49
CA LYS A 59 9.61 28.24 -31.61
C LYS A 59 8.92 29.55 -31.25
N GLY A 60 8.74 29.84 -29.97
CA GLY A 60 8.12 31.06 -29.48
C GLY A 60 8.35 31.24 -27.98
N TYR A 61 7.53 32.07 -27.34
CA TYR A 61 7.44 32.07 -25.88
C TYR A 61 6.63 30.83 -25.44
N GLY A 62 7.11 30.04 -24.48
CA GLY A 62 6.43 28.83 -24.01
C GLY A 62 6.31 27.65 -24.98
N LEU A 63 6.62 27.85 -26.26
CA LEU A 63 6.48 26.82 -27.30
C LEU A 63 7.83 26.28 -27.76
N PHE A 64 7.93 24.95 -27.76
CA PHE A 64 9.06 24.17 -28.23
C PHE A 64 8.60 23.15 -29.28
N GLU A 65 9.51 22.54 -30.03
CA GLU A 65 9.21 21.61 -31.13
C GLU A 65 10.25 20.49 -31.25
N TYR A 66 9.77 19.29 -31.60
CA TYR A 66 10.62 18.20 -32.09
C TYR A 66 9.90 17.36 -33.16
N ASP A 67 10.53 17.22 -34.31
CA ASP A 67 10.04 16.48 -35.48
C ASP A 67 8.61 16.91 -35.87
N GLY A 68 8.31 18.22 -35.81
CA GLY A 68 7.01 18.80 -36.18
C GLY A 68 5.88 18.60 -35.17
N VAL A 69 6.15 18.07 -33.97
CA VAL A 69 5.22 18.08 -32.83
C VAL A 69 5.67 19.14 -31.83
N ASN A 70 4.73 19.94 -31.34
CA ASN A 70 5.04 21.01 -30.40
C ASN A 70 4.97 20.53 -28.94
N PHE A 71 5.72 21.19 -28.06
CA PHE A 71 5.86 20.86 -26.66
C PHE A 71 5.76 22.09 -25.76
N ILE A 72 5.18 21.91 -24.58
CA ILE A 72 5.14 22.86 -23.46
C ILE A 72 5.76 22.19 -22.24
N LEU A 73 6.55 22.93 -21.47
CA LEU A 73 7.22 22.40 -20.28
C LEU A 73 6.18 22.14 -19.17
N THR A 74 5.96 20.87 -18.81
CA THR A 74 5.04 20.44 -17.72
C THR A 74 5.69 19.48 -16.72
N VAL A 75 5.11 19.35 -15.51
CA VAL A 75 5.58 18.45 -14.43
C VAL A 75 4.49 18.19 -13.37
N GLU A 76 4.38 16.99 -12.80
CA GLU A 76 3.56 16.72 -11.61
C GLU A 76 4.42 16.77 -10.32
N VAL A 77 4.13 17.64 -9.35
CA VAL A 77 4.92 17.77 -8.10
C VAL A 77 4.12 17.47 -6.83
N SER A 78 4.53 16.46 -6.05
CA SER A 78 3.78 15.92 -4.90
C SER A 78 3.84 16.81 -3.64
N ASN A 79 3.03 17.87 -3.53
CA ASN A 79 2.98 18.76 -2.34
C ASN A 79 2.41 18.07 -1.11
N MET A 80 3.06 18.21 0.05
CA MET A 80 2.69 17.52 1.28
C MET A 80 2.79 18.44 2.51
N PHE A 81 1.65 18.86 3.04
CA PHE A 81 1.57 19.89 4.07
C PHE A 81 0.50 19.60 5.15
N SER A 82 0.34 20.54 6.08
CA SER A 82 -0.60 20.45 7.21
C SER A 82 -1.35 21.76 7.40
N LYS A 83 -2.68 21.72 7.28
CA LYS A 83 -3.57 22.88 7.46
C LYS A 83 -4.73 22.52 8.41
N SER A 84 -5.10 23.42 9.31
CA SER A 84 -6.28 23.30 10.20
C SER A 84 -6.46 21.93 10.88
N GLY A 85 -5.36 21.32 11.34
CA GLY A 85 -5.41 19.99 11.98
C GLY A 85 -5.63 18.80 11.02
N LYS A 86 -5.37 18.96 9.72
CA LYS A 86 -5.48 17.93 8.67
C LYS A 86 -4.25 17.93 7.75
N SER A 87 -3.81 16.74 7.31
CA SER A 87 -2.81 16.59 6.26
C SER A 87 -3.46 16.90 4.95
N LYS A 88 -2.78 17.69 4.14
CA LYS A 88 -3.14 17.91 2.76
C LYS A 88 -1.98 17.36 1.94
N ARG A 89 -2.28 16.44 1.03
CA ARG A 89 -1.34 16.09 -0.02
C ARG A 89 -2.04 16.32 -1.35
N VAL A 90 -1.32 16.97 -2.26
CA VAL A 90 -1.87 17.66 -3.42
C VAL A 90 -0.75 17.68 -4.47
N HIS A 91 -0.50 16.57 -5.18
CA HIS A 91 0.45 16.55 -6.29
C HIS A 91 0.03 17.53 -7.37
N ASN A 92 0.74 18.60 -7.68
CA ASN A 92 0.28 19.62 -8.63
C ASN A 92 0.95 19.53 -10.00
N ILE A 93 0.17 19.47 -11.08
CA ILE A 93 0.66 19.67 -12.46
C ILE A 93 1.05 21.14 -12.66
N ILE A 94 2.31 21.43 -12.94
CA ILE A 94 2.83 22.77 -13.21
C ILE A 94 3.19 22.92 -14.68
N PHE A 95 2.82 24.05 -15.27
CA PHE A 95 3.15 24.49 -16.63
C PHE A 95 4.10 25.68 -16.53
N VAL A 96 5.12 25.79 -17.40
CA VAL A 96 6.06 26.93 -17.40
C VAL A 96 6.44 27.39 -18.83
N PRO A 97 6.71 28.70 -19.04
CA PRO A 97 6.93 29.26 -20.37
C PRO A 97 8.38 29.22 -20.89
N THR A 98 9.39 29.00 -20.05
CA THR A 98 10.78 28.94 -20.54
C THR A 98 11.64 28.01 -19.70
N PHE A 99 12.78 27.59 -20.27
CA PHE A 99 13.78 26.81 -19.55
C PHE A 99 14.38 27.58 -18.37
N GLU A 100 14.57 28.90 -18.47
CA GLU A 100 15.06 29.74 -17.35
C GLU A 100 14.02 29.84 -16.23
N VAL A 101 12.73 29.80 -16.56
CA VAL A 101 11.66 29.72 -15.55
C VAL A 101 11.65 28.33 -14.89
N ALA A 102 11.83 27.26 -15.65
CA ALA A 102 12.01 25.91 -15.12
C ALA A 102 13.23 25.81 -14.17
N ASP A 103 14.39 26.36 -14.57
CA ASP A 103 15.62 26.38 -13.75
C ASP A 103 15.43 27.20 -12.46
N LYS A 104 14.78 28.37 -12.53
CA LYS A 104 14.45 29.19 -11.35
C LYS A 104 13.51 28.46 -10.40
N ILE A 105 12.50 27.77 -10.93
CA ILE A 105 11.56 26.96 -10.16
C ILE A 105 12.30 25.80 -9.49
N ASN A 106 13.13 25.06 -10.22
CA ASN A 106 13.95 23.96 -9.66
C ASN A 106 14.85 24.46 -8.51
N SER A 107 15.60 25.54 -8.74
CA SER A 107 16.45 26.23 -7.75
C SER A 107 15.70 26.70 -6.49
N ARG A 108 14.37 26.84 -6.57
CA ARG A 108 13.50 27.21 -5.45
C ARG A 108 12.85 25.99 -4.80
N LEU A 109 12.48 24.97 -5.57
CA LEU A 109 11.81 23.75 -5.12
C LEU A 109 12.77 22.72 -4.49
N GLU A 110 14.05 22.70 -4.85
CA GLU A 110 15.10 21.90 -4.20
C GLU A 110 15.15 22.09 -2.66
N ARG A 111 14.77 23.29 -2.20
CA ARG A 111 14.71 23.64 -0.77
C ARG A 111 13.59 22.91 -0.02
N TYR A 112 12.65 22.29 -0.73
CA TYR A 112 11.47 21.62 -0.20
C TYR A 112 11.41 20.11 -0.55
N GLY A 113 12.26 19.62 -1.47
CA GLY A 113 12.33 18.22 -1.85
C GLY A 113 13.50 17.90 -2.79
N ASN A 114 13.88 16.63 -2.91
CA ASN A 114 14.94 16.19 -3.81
C ASN A 114 14.38 15.96 -5.22
N LEU A 115 14.78 16.78 -6.19
CA LEU A 115 14.33 16.70 -7.58
C LEU A 115 14.98 15.57 -8.39
N MET A 116 16.14 15.05 -7.95
CA MET A 116 16.83 13.89 -8.55
C MET A 116 16.27 12.52 -8.10
N ALA A 117 15.14 12.48 -7.37
CA ALA A 117 14.61 11.24 -6.78
C ALA A 117 13.52 10.53 -7.61
N ASP A 118 12.88 11.27 -8.50
CA ASP A 118 11.73 10.88 -9.34
C ASP A 118 11.52 11.98 -10.39
N GLY A 119 10.94 11.65 -11.55
CA GLY A 119 10.33 12.66 -12.42
C GLY A 119 9.32 13.55 -11.68
N ARG A 120 8.67 12.99 -10.65
CA ARG A 120 7.66 13.63 -9.80
C ARG A 120 8.12 13.88 -8.37
N PRO A 121 8.74 15.04 -8.07
CA PRO A 121 9.33 15.31 -6.77
C PRO A 121 8.29 15.43 -5.66
N MET A 122 8.60 14.91 -4.47
CA MET A 122 7.80 15.12 -3.26
C MET A 122 8.28 16.36 -2.50
N LEU A 123 7.39 17.33 -2.32
CA LEU A 123 7.70 18.66 -1.77
C LEU A 123 7.03 18.86 -0.41
N GLY A 124 7.83 19.19 0.62
CA GLY A 124 7.36 19.54 1.97
C GLY A 124 6.81 20.97 2.06
N LEU A 125 5.81 21.26 1.23
CA LEU A 125 5.41 22.61 0.79
C LEU A 125 3.89 22.69 0.70
N SER A 126 3.26 23.77 1.18
CA SER A 126 1.82 23.96 1.00
C SER A 126 1.43 24.37 -0.42
N CYS A 127 0.15 24.26 -0.77
CA CYS A 127 -0.31 24.61 -2.11
C CYS A 127 -0.49 26.10 -2.32
N ALA A 128 -0.91 26.83 -1.29
CA ALA A 128 -0.79 28.29 -1.28
C ALA A 128 0.68 28.71 -1.47
N GLU A 129 1.63 28.18 -0.69
CA GLU A 129 3.05 28.51 -0.88
C GLU A 129 3.62 28.06 -2.23
N LEU A 130 3.18 26.94 -2.80
CA LEU A 130 3.60 26.54 -4.14
C LEU A 130 3.09 27.54 -5.18
N VAL A 131 1.79 27.81 -5.23
CA VAL A 131 1.23 28.79 -6.18
C VAL A 131 1.92 30.14 -5.99
N ARG A 132 2.20 30.55 -4.75
CA ARG A 132 2.97 31.76 -4.49
C ARG A 132 4.39 31.66 -5.08
N ILE A 133 5.18 30.64 -4.74
CA ILE A 133 6.54 30.43 -5.29
C ILE A 133 6.57 30.42 -6.82
N ILE A 134 5.62 29.74 -7.47
CA ILE A 134 5.56 29.60 -8.91
C ILE A 134 5.22 30.95 -9.57
N PHE A 135 4.19 31.65 -9.09
CA PHE A 135 3.78 32.95 -9.63
C PHE A 135 4.70 34.10 -9.21
N ASP A 136 5.42 34.00 -8.09
CA ASP A 136 6.49 34.93 -7.68
C ASP A 136 7.70 34.85 -8.64
N ILE A 137 7.87 33.74 -9.37
CA ILE A 137 8.92 33.54 -10.37
C ILE A 137 8.46 33.95 -11.78
N ASN A 138 7.24 33.59 -12.17
CA ASN A 138 6.61 34.02 -13.41
C ASN A 138 5.07 33.86 -13.34
N GLU A 139 4.32 34.90 -13.70
CA GLU A 139 2.84 34.94 -13.64
C GLU A 139 2.12 34.09 -14.72
N ASN A 140 2.88 33.49 -15.63
CA ASN A 140 2.38 32.67 -16.73
C ASN A 140 2.58 31.16 -16.45
N CYS A 141 2.04 30.65 -15.34
CA CYS A 141 2.15 29.25 -14.85
C CYS A 141 0.79 28.65 -14.33
N ILE A 142 0.67 27.34 -14.01
CA ILE A 142 -0.58 26.58 -13.63
C ILE A 142 -0.34 25.42 -12.56
N VAL A 143 -1.35 24.72 -11.87
CA VAL A 143 -1.25 23.81 -10.63
C VAL A 143 -2.46 22.77 -10.27
N VAL A 144 -2.36 21.39 -10.12
CA VAL A 144 -3.50 20.36 -9.77
C VAL A 144 -3.20 18.87 -9.12
N PRO A 145 -3.91 18.18 -8.08
CA PRO A 145 -3.58 17.25 -6.82
C PRO A 145 -3.44 15.62 -6.60
N ALA A 146 -2.85 15.00 -5.45
CA ALA A 146 -2.78 13.50 -4.92
C ALA A 146 -2.07 13.03 -3.48
N HIS A 147 -1.96 11.74 -2.90
CA HIS A 147 -1.70 11.26 -1.39
C HIS A 147 -0.72 10.04 -0.84
N CYS A 148 -0.52 9.69 0.52
CA CYS A 148 0.35 8.58 1.23
C CYS A 148 0.27 8.17 2.83
N LEU A 149 1.05 7.20 3.48
CA LEU A 149 0.81 6.45 4.83
C LEU A 149 1.93 5.93 5.89
N PHE A 150 1.79 6.18 7.24
CA PHE A 150 2.42 5.80 8.60
C PHE A 150 3.95 5.48 8.90
N PRO A 151 4.63 5.84 10.06
CA PRO A 151 6.11 5.73 10.29
C PRO A 151 6.74 4.61 11.18
N ASP A 152 6.26 4.35 12.41
CA ASP A 152 6.88 3.37 13.35
C ASP A 152 6.32 1.95 13.20
N THR A 153 5.41 1.76 12.24
CA THR A 153 4.82 0.47 11.86
C THR A 153 5.89 -0.56 11.53
N LEU A 154 5.88 -1.72 12.20
CA LEU A 154 6.80 -2.81 11.88
C LEU A 154 6.33 -3.58 10.63
N ILE A 155 7.25 -3.84 9.70
CA ILE A 155 7.02 -4.53 8.42
C ILE A 155 7.81 -5.85 8.41
N HIS A 156 7.18 -6.93 7.96
CA HIS A 156 7.80 -8.24 7.82
C HIS A 156 8.70 -8.31 6.59
N THR A 157 10.02 -8.23 6.80
CA THR A 157 11.05 -8.41 5.76
C THR A 157 11.59 -9.85 5.73
N LYS A 158 12.49 -10.15 4.80
CA LYS A 158 13.29 -11.39 4.74
C LYS A 158 14.17 -11.57 5.98
N ASP A 159 14.59 -10.45 6.55
CA ASP A 159 15.60 -10.34 7.60
C ASP A 159 14.99 -9.93 8.95
N GLY A 160 13.68 -10.14 9.12
CA GLY A 160 12.95 -9.97 10.37
C GLY A 160 11.92 -8.84 10.30
N LEU A 161 11.75 -8.12 11.40
CA LEU A 161 10.89 -6.94 11.47
C LEU A 161 11.75 -5.68 11.45
N LYS A 162 11.52 -4.81 10.46
CA LYS A 162 12.04 -3.44 10.43
C LYS A 162 10.88 -2.47 10.63
N ARG A 163 11.09 -1.30 11.24
CA ARG A 163 10.09 -0.22 11.15
C ARG A 163 10.02 0.26 9.70
N ILE A 164 8.87 0.68 9.21
CA ILE A 164 8.71 1.17 7.84
C ILE A 164 9.66 2.36 7.55
N LYS A 165 9.92 3.23 8.54
CA LYS A 165 10.96 4.28 8.47
C LYS A 165 12.42 3.80 8.41
N ASP A 166 12.67 2.52 8.73
CA ASP A 166 13.99 1.86 8.71
C ASP A 166 14.15 0.89 7.50
N VAL A 167 13.09 0.64 6.72
CA VAL A 167 13.13 -0.19 5.49
C VAL A 167 13.83 0.57 4.37
N LEU A 168 14.66 -0.10 3.56
CA LEU A 168 15.44 0.51 2.48
C LEU A 168 15.04 -0.01 1.10
N LYS A 169 15.34 0.77 0.04
CA LYS A 169 15.26 0.28 -1.35
C LYS A 169 16.13 -0.97 -1.49
N GLY A 170 15.58 -2.02 -2.09
CA GLY A 170 16.24 -3.33 -2.20
C GLY A 170 15.89 -4.33 -1.09
N ASP A 171 15.33 -3.90 0.05
CA ASP A 171 14.81 -4.82 1.07
C ASP A 171 13.73 -5.74 0.48
N LEU A 172 13.69 -6.99 0.93
CA LEU A 172 12.67 -7.95 0.52
C LEU A 172 11.55 -8.01 1.58
N VAL A 173 10.36 -7.51 1.26
CA VAL A 173 9.16 -7.53 2.12
C VAL A 173 8.22 -8.67 1.76
N TYR A 174 7.50 -9.18 2.75
CA TYR A 174 6.54 -10.25 2.57
C TYR A 174 5.19 -9.68 2.09
N THR A 175 4.54 -10.31 1.11
CA THR A 175 3.37 -9.74 0.40
C THR A 175 2.05 -10.51 0.65
N HIS A 176 0.93 -10.01 0.11
CA HIS A 176 -0.36 -10.72 0.16
C HIS A 176 -0.35 -12.09 -0.53
N LYS A 177 0.56 -12.35 -1.49
CA LYS A 177 0.68 -13.66 -2.18
C LYS A 177 1.61 -14.65 -1.47
N LEU A 178 1.95 -14.41 -0.20
CA LEU A 178 2.79 -15.28 0.63
C LEU A 178 4.22 -15.54 0.09
N ASN A 179 4.72 -14.67 -0.80
CA ASN A 179 6.10 -14.63 -1.27
C ASN A 179 6.82 -13.37 -0.75
N TYR A 180 8.14 -13.29 -0.98
CA TYR A 180 8.91 -12.05 -0.80
C TYR A 180 9.01 -11.30 -2.12
N LYS A 181 8.95 -9.96 -2.06
CA LYS A 181 9.17 -9.04 -3.18
C LYS A 181 9.95 -7.81 -2.73
N ARG A 182 10.68 -7.19 -3.65
CA ARG A 182 11.58 -6.07 -3.38
C ARG A 182 10.80 -4.79 -3.15
N VAL A 183 11.24 -4.04 -2.15
CA VAL A 183 10.90 -2.63 -1.97
C VAL A 183 11.64 -1.83 -3.04
N THR A 184 10.90 -1.29 -4.01
CA THR A 184 11.42 -0.38 -5.03
C THR A 184 11.66 1.01 -4.43
N GLN A 185 10.83 1.42 -3.48
CA GLN A 185 10.96 2.70 -2.75
C GLN A 185 10.33 2.66 -1.35
N ARG A 186 10.88 3.46 -0.43
CA ARG A 186 10.20 3.91 0.79
C ARG A 186 9.80 5.38 0.64
N LEU A 187 8.50 5.66 0.70
CA LEU A 187 7.90 7.00 0.66
C LEU A 187 7.85 7.63 2.06
N LYS A 188 7.73 8.97 2.14
CA LYS A 188 7.29 9.68 3.35
C LYS A 188 6.60 11.01 3.08
N ARG A 189 5.71 11.42 3.98
CA ARG A 189 5.06 12.76 4.07
C ARG A 189 4.84 13.20 5.51
N ALA A 190 4.62 14.49 5.73
CA ALA A 190 4.01 14.98 6.97
C ALA A 190 2.49 14.70 6.96
N TYR A 191 1.92 14.36 8.12
CA TYR A 191 0.49 14.15 8.30
C TYR A 191 -0.07 14.88 9.52
N ASN A 192 -1.36 15.14 9.46
CA ASN A 192 -2.18 15.73 10.50
C ASN A 192 -3.63 15.20 10.28
N GLY A 193 -4.49 15.14 11.30
CA GLY A 193 -5.90 14.71 11.15
C GLY A 193 -6.21 13.24 11.49
N LYS A 194 -7.27 12.68 10.90
CA LYS A 194 -7.93 11.44 11.34
C LYS A 194 -7.12 10.19 10.99
N ILE A 195 -6.77 9.40 12.00
CA ILE A 195 -6.12 8.08 11.87
C ILE A 195 -7.07 7.00 12.34
N TYR A 196 -7.19 5.94 11.55
CA TYR A 196 -8.00 4.77 11.82
C TYR A 196 -7.14 3.68 12.48
N HIS A 197 -7.52 3.27 13.68
CA HIS A 197 -6.86 2.26 14.49
C HIS A 197 -7.67 0.97 14.45
N ILE A 198 -7.35 0.10 13.49
CA ILE A 198 -8.09 -1.13 13.17
C ILE A 198 -7.61 -2.27 14.08
N ARG A 199 -8.44 -2.69 15.06
CA ARG A 199 -8.05 -3.65 16.11
C ARG A 199 -8.82 -4.97 16.01
N PRO A 200 -8.21 -6.07 15.54
CA PRO A 200 -8.85 -7.39 15.52
C PRO A 200 -8.74 -8.13 16.85
N TYR A 201 -9.66 -9.06 17.12
CA TYR A 201 -9.91 -9.66 18.45
C TYR A 201 -8.66 -10.15 19.20
N TYR A 202 -7.72 -10.77 18.48
CA TYR A 202 -6.49 -11.34 19.06
C TYR A 202 -5.32 -10.35 19.09
N PHE A 203 -5.24 -9.44 18.13
CA PHE A 203 -4.18 -8.45 18.04
C PHE A 203 -4.73 -7.10 18.51
N ARG A 204 -4.89 -6.95 19.83
CA ARG A 204 -5.57 -5.80 20.43
C ARG A 204 -4.91 -4.46 20.14
N GLU A 205 -3.62 -4.44 19.81
CA GLU A 205 -2.92 -3.22 19.36
C GLU A 205 -3.21 -2.86 17.90
N GLY A 206 -3.73 -3.78 17.08
CA GLY A 206 -4.19 -3.47 15.72
C GLY A 206 -3.15 -2.80 14.82
N LEU A 207 -3.62 -2.11 13.78
CA LEU A 207 -2.78 -1.23 12.96
C LEU A 207 -3.39 0.17 12.92
N ARG A 208 -2.52 1.20 13.00
CA ARG A 208 -2.87 2.62 12.85
C ARG A 208 -2.53 3.05 11.43
N THR A 209 -3.50 3.62 10.72
CA THR A 209 -3.36 4.03 9.32
C THR A 209 -4.10 5.33 9.02
N THR A 210 -3.69 6.00 7.95
CA THR A 210 -4.49 7.07 7.33
C THR A 210 -5.77 6.46 6.70
N PRO A 211 -6.88 7.21 6.59
CA PRO A 211 -8.20 6.65 6.29
C PRO A 211 -8.29 5.95 4.92
N GLU A 212 -7.47 6.38 3.96
CA GLU A 212 -7.39 5.85 2.60
C GLU A 212 -6.78 4.46 2.50
N HIS A 213 -6.05 3.99 3.52
CA HIS A 213 -5.08 2.95 3.28
C HIS A 213 -5.71 1.55 3.12
N PRO A 214 -5.43 0.80 2.04
CA PRO A 214 -6.12 -0.46 1.79
C PRO A 214 -5.57 -1.63 2.63
N PHE A 215 -6.47 -2.33 3.32
CA PHE A 215 -6.22 -3.59 4.03
C PHE A 215 -6.77 -4.78 3.24
N TYR A 216 -6.10 -5.94 3.32
CA TYR A 216 -6.59 -7.20 2.77
C TYR A 216 -7.56 -7.89 3.74
N ILE A 217 -8.87 -7.75 3.49
CA ILE A 217 -9.94 -8.21 4.38
C ILE A 217 -11.07 -8.94 3.63
N ILE A 218 -11.95 -9.59 4.40
CA ILE A 218 -13.24 -10.15 3.96
C ILE A 218 -14.36 -9.32 4.59
N LYS A 219 -15.30 -8.81 3.76
CA LYS A 219 -16.53 -8.14 4.22
C LYS A 219 -17.58 -9.20 4.61
N THR A 220 -17.68 -9.52 5.91
CA THR A 220 -18.41 -10.71 6.39
C THR A 220 -19.94 -10.56 6.41
N TYR A 221 -20.66 -11.68 6.51
CA TYR A 221 -22.08 -11.69 6.87
C TYR A 221 -22.24 -11.82 8.40
N LYS A 222 -22.75 -10.75 9.03
CA LYS A 222 -22.69 -10.51 10.48
C LYS A 222 -23.97 -10.89 11.24
N GLN A 223 -24.96 -11.49 10.57
CA GLN A 223 -26.27 -11.84 11.13
C GLN A 223 -26.55 -13.36 11.05
N CYS A 224 -25.57 -14.19 11.42
CA CYS A 224 -25.70 -15.64 11.29
C CYS A 224 -26.73 -16.24 12.28
N ARG A 225 -27.94 -16.53 11.80
CA ARG A 225 -29.08 -17.17 12.51
C ARG A 225 -28.71 -18.30 13.47
N TRP A 226 -27.64 -19.05 13.20
CA TRP A 226 -27.25 -20.23 13.98
C TRP A 226 -26.38 -19.96 15.21
N ILE A 227 -25.67 -18.83 15.26
CA ILE A 227 -24.63 -18.58 16.28
C ILE A 227 -24.55 -17.12 16.78
N GLY A 228 -25.25 -16.19 16.13
CA GLY A 228 -25.05 -14.74 16.32
C GLY A 228 -23.74 -14.26 15.70
N GLY A 229 -23.75 -13.04 15.16
CA GLY A 229 -22.55 -12.47 14.52
C GLY A 229 -22.14 -13.19 13.23
N ILE A 230 -20.84 -13.38 13.06
CA ILE A 230 -20.19 -13.71 11.79
C ILE A 230 -20.39 -15.17 11.39
N CYS A 231 -20.95 -15.41 10.19
CA CYS A 231 -20.96 -16.75 9.61
C CYS A 231 -19.51 -17.20 9.31
N ARG A 232 -19.17 -18.46 9.59
CA ARG A 232 -17.78 -18.96 9.58
C ARG A 232 -17.73 -20.48 9.38
N PRO A 233 -16.62 -21.05 8.86
CA PRO A 233 -16.47 -22.51 8.71
C PRO A 233 -16.49 -23.24 10.06
N SER A 234 -15.99 -22.60 11.13
CA SER A 234 -15.98 -23.11 12.52
C SER A 234 -17.36 -23.03 13.22
N CYS A 235 -18.46 -23.16 12.48
CA CYS A 235 -19.82 -23.08 13.01
C CYS A 235 -20.33 -24.46 13.50
N SER A 236 -20.73 -24.56 14.77
CA SER A 236 -21.23 -25.81 15.38
C SER A 236 -22.53 -26.36 14.78
N LYS A 237 -23.21 -25.58 13.92
CA LYS A 237 -24.43 -26.00 13.19
C LYS A 237 -24.18 -26.13 11.67
N ILE A 238 -22.91 -26.14 11.21
CA ILE A 238 -22.54 -26.18 9.79
C ILE A 238 -23.25 -27.30 9.00
N ASN A 239 -23.33 -28.52 9.55
CA ASN A 239 -23.97 -29.65 8.89
C ASN A 239 -25.47 -29.42 8.64
N LYS A 240 -26.18 -28.79 9.59
CA LYS A 240 -27.61 -28.45 9.48
C LYS A 240 -27.88 -27.14 8.74
N CYS A 241 -26.85 -26.34 8.45
CA CYS A 241 -26.98 -25.09 7.71
C CYS A 241 -26.84 -25.33 6.20
N LYS A 242 -27.90 -25.07 5.41
CA LYS A 242 -27.81 -25.09 3.94
C LYS A 242 -27.08 -23.86 3.37
N ARG A 243 -27.29 -22.66 3.92
CA ARG A 243 -26.80 -21.38 3.33
C ARG A 243 -25.28 -21.17 3.38
N ARG A 244 -24.62 -21.50 4.50
CA ARG A 244 -23.14 -21.50 4.67
C ARG A 244 -22.37 -20.28 4.09
N TYR A 245 -22.88 -19.06 4.28
CA TYR A 245 -22.34 -17.77 3.74
C TYR A 245 -20.83 -17.53 3.82
N PHE A 246 -20.09 -18.25 4.67
CA PHE A 246 -18.62 -18.19 4.71
C PHE A 246 -17.95 -18.81 3.47
N LYS A 247 -18.67 -19.60 2.67
CA LYS A 247 -18.19 -20.12 1.38
C LYS A 247 -17.91 -19.00 0.38
N ASP A 248 -18.68 -17.92 0.47
CA ASP A 248 -18.68 -16.81 -0.49
C ASP A 248 -17.69 -15.69 -0.10
N TYR A 249 -16.90 -15.93 0.96
CA TYR A 249 -15.97 -14.96 1.54
C TYR A 249 -14.67 -14.89 0.75
N GLN A 250 -14.61 -13.97 -0.22
CA GLN A 250 -13.37 -13.65 -0.93
C GLN A 250 -12.60 -12.50 -0.26
N PRO A 251 -11.26 -12.61 -0.12
CA PRO A 251 -10.40 -11.50 0.29
C PRO A 251 -10.36 -10.37 -0.74
N GLN A 252 -10.32 -9.13 -0.26
CA GLN A 252 -10.30 -7.93 -1.08
C GLN A 252 -9.65 -6.74 -0.37
N TRP A 253 -9.24 -5.74 -1.14
CA TRP A 253 -8.65 -4.50 -0.64
C TRP A 253 -9.76 -3.51 -0.26
N ILE A 254 -9.75 -3.03 0.98
CA ILE A 254 -10.74 -2.08 1.51
C ILE A 254 -9.99 -0.99 2.28
N GLN A 255 -10.31 0.29 2.02
CA GLN A 255 -9.67 1.42 2.72
C GLN A 255 -10.01 1.38 4.21
N ALA A 256 -9.09 1.81 5.07
CA ALA A 256 -9.23 1.79 6.52
C ALA A 256 -10.55 2.39 7.04
N LYS A 257 -11.08 3.42 6.36
CA LYS A 257 -12.35 4.08 6.68
C LYS A 257 -13.60 3.25 6.41
N ASP A 258 -13.54 2.36 5.41
CA ASP A 258 -14.66 1.54 4.92
C ASP A 258 -14.70 0.15 5.56
N ILE A 259 -13.74 -0.13 6.45
CA ILE A 259 -13.72 -1.31 7.32
C ILE A 259 -14.77 -1.13 8.41
N ALA A 260 -15.58 -2.17 8.66
CA ALA A 260 -16.57 -2.16 9.74
C ALA A 260 -16.31 -3.29 10.73
N GLN A 261 -16.70 -3.07 12.00
CA GLN A 261 -16.60 -4.07 13.06
C GLN A 261 -17.16 -5.43 12.59
N GLY A 262 -16.44 -6.52 12.89
CA GLY A 262 -16.76 -7.87 12.46
C GLY A 262 -16.40 -8.24 11.01
N ASP A 263 -15.91 -7.30 10.18
CA ASP A 263 -15.16 -7.69 8.97
C ASP A 263 -13.89 -8.47 9.38
N VAL A 264 -13.35 -9.30 8.50
CA VAL A 264 -12.30 -10.27 8.85
C VAL A 264 -10.99 -9.93 8.17
N ILE A 265 -9.96 -9.62 8.95
CA ILE A 265 -8.61 -9.38 8.44
C ILE A 265 -7.92 -10.73 8.16
N LEU A 266 -7.20 -10.80 7.04
CA LEU A 266 -6.28 -11.90 6.77
C LEU A 266 -4.90 -11.56 7.31
N PHE A 267 -4.21 -12.57 7.87
CA PHE A 267 -2.82 -12.45 8.25
C PHE A 267 -2.08 -13.78 7.97
N PRO A 268 -0.80 -13.80 7.54
CA PRO A 268 -0.15 -15.04 7.13
C PRO A 268 0.12 -16.02 8.27
N ARG A 269 0.09 -17.33 7.97
CA ARG A 269 0.62 -18.38 8.87
C ARG A 269 2.11 -18.62 8.73
N PHE A 270 2.76 -18.10 7.68
CA PHE A 270 4.20 -18.31 7.39
C PHE A 270 4.62 -19.80 7.31
N LYS A 271 3.69 -20.72 7.02
CA LYS A 271 3.93 -22.19 7.02
C LYS A 271 4.97 -22.64 5.98
N ASN A 272 4.92 -22.10 4.77
CA ASN A 272 5.72 -22.49 3.59
C ASN A 272 7.22 -22.17 3.67
N LYS A 273 7.80 -22.12 4.87
CA LYS A 273 9.17 -21.73 5.18
C LYS A 273 9.69 -22.56 6.36
N ILE A 274 9.62 -23.89 6.24
CA ILE A 274 10.38 -24.78 7.11
C ILE A 274 11.78 -24.93 6.48
N LYS A 275 12.82 -24.65 7.26
CA LYS A 275 14.20 -25.02 6.97
C LYS A 275 14.84 -25.35 8.31
N ASP A 276 15.38 -26.55 8.45
CA ASP A 276 16.10 -26.90 9.66
C ASP A 276 17.52 -26.32 9.68
N VAL A 277 18.05 -26.21 10.89
CA VAL A 277 19.46 -25.97 11.20
C VAL A 277 19.82 -27.04 12.21
N GLU A 278 20.75 -27.92 11.87
CA GLU A 278 21.14 -29.06 12.69
C GLU A 278 22.26 -28.71 13.67
N THR A 279 23.18 -27.84 13.25
CA THR A 279 24.34 -27.43 14.02
C THR A 279 24.62 -25.93 13.87
N LEU A 280 25.40 -25.38 14.81
CA LEU A 280 25.90 -24.02 14.80
C LEU A 280 27.37 -24.03 15.23
N LYS A 281 28.22 -23.29 14.50
CA LYS A 281 29.61 -23.06 14.88
C LYS A 281 29.72 -21.84 15.80
N ILE A 282 30.30 -22.02 16.98
CA ILE A 282 30.50 -20.93 17.96
C ILE A 282 31.56 -19.93 17.45
N SER A 283 32.56 -20.40 16.68
CA SER A 283 33.59 -19.57 16.04
C SER A 283 33.02 -18.37 15.29
N ASP A 284 31.91 -18.58 14.59
CA ASP A 284 31.25 -17.60 13.71
C ASP A 284 30.65 -16.42 14.53
N PHE A 285 30.58 -16.57 15.85
CA PHE A 285 30.09 -15.60 16.81
C PHE A 285 31.21 -14.97 17.66
N LEU A 286 32.48 -15.24 17.38
CA LEU A 286 33.66 -14.63 18.03
C LEU A 286 34.46 -13.81 17.01
N LYS A 287 35.51 -13.10 17.46
CA LYS A 287 36.63 -12.67 16.57
C LYS A 287 37.83 -13.62 16.75
N LYS A 288 38.72 -13.71 15.77
CA LYS A 288 39.88 -14.62 15.80
C LYS A 288 40.81 -14.36 16.99
N GLU A 289 40.91 -13.11 17.41
CA GLU A 289 41.74 -12.67 18.54
C GLU A 289 41.22 -13.17 19.90
N GLU A 290 39.96 -13.63 19.98
CA GLU A 290 39.25 -13.86 21.25
C GLU A 290 39.31 -15.32 21.73
N TYR A 291 39.85 -16.22 20.92
CA TYR A 291 39.91 -17.66 21.20
C TYR A 291 41.07 -18.35 20.47
N VAL A 292 41.43 -19.55 20.94
CA VAL A 292 42.23 -20.51 20.18
C VAL A 292 41.32 -21.66 19.75
N LEU A 293 41.53 -22.21 18.55
CA LEU A 293 40.85 -23.39 18.04
C LEU A 293 41.85 -24.54 17.92
N ALA A 294 41.56 -25.68 18.55
CA ALA A 294 42.33 -26.91 18.36
C ALA A 294 41.39 -28.13 18.49
N ASN A 295 41.52 -29.10 17.60
CA ASN A 295 40.72 -30.34 17.56
C ASN A 295 39.21 -30.08 17.69
N ASP A 296 38.70 -29.12 16.89
CA ASP A 296 37.33 -28.58 16.89
C ASP A 296 36.79 -28.09 18.25
N LYS A 297 37.67 -27.77 19.20
CA LYS A 297 37.33 -27.17 20.49
C LYS A 297 37.83 -25.73 20.58
N ILE A 298 37.00 -24.87 21.16
CA ILE A 298 37.30 -23.47 21.44
C ILE A 298 37.88 -23.35 22.86
N TYR A 299 39.02 -22.68 22.95
CA TYR A 299 39.71 -22.35 24.19
C TYR A 299 39.66 -20.82 24.39
N PRO A 300 39.19 -20.31 25.53
CA PRO A 300 39.22 -18.88 25.82
C PRO A 300 40.67 -18.40 26.01
N GLN A 301 41.05 -17.32 25.34
CA GLN A 301 42.40 -16.77 25.46
C GLN A 301 42.71 -16.40 26.93
N GLY A 302 43.85 -16.90 27.44
CA GLY A 302 44.34 -16.60 28.80
C GLY A 302 43.82 -17.45 29.96
N TYR A 303 42.93 -18.44 29.75
CA TYR A 303 42.37 -19.26 30.83
C TYR A 303 42.44 -20.78 30.55
N ARG A 304 42.88 -21.57 31.53
CA ARG A 304 43.18 -23.02 31.36
C ARG A 304 41.98 -23.99 31.48
N VAL A 305 40.80 -23.57 31.95
CA VAL A 305 39.88 -24.49 32.65
C VAL A 305 38.69 -25.02 31.84
N ASN A 306 37.99 -24.19 31.06
CA ASN A 306 36.74 -24.59 30.37
C ASN A 306 36.92 -24.69 28.85
N ARG A 307 36.97 -25.92 28.33
CA ARG A 307 36.91 -26.25 26.89
C ARG A 307 35.45 -26.30 26.40
N LEU A 308 35.19 -25.76 25.22
CA LEU A 308 33.87 -25.84 24.55
C LEU A 308 34.01 -26.53 23.19
N GLU A 309 33.04 -27.34 22.81
CA GLU A 309 32.92 -27.83 21.43
C GLU A 309 32.59 -26.65 20.50
N ASN A 310 33.29 -26.51 19.37
CA ASN A 310 33.00 -25.44 18.41
C ASN A 310 31.65 -25.67 17.72
N VAL A 311 31.31 -26.94 17.43
CA VAL A 311 30.05 -27.31 16.77
C VAL A 311 29.05 -27.77 17.83
N ILE A 312 28.02 -26.95 18.07
CA ILE A 312 26.89 -27.34 18.92
C ILE A 312 25.72 -27.84 18.07
N LYS A 313 24.96 -28.80 18.60
CA LYS A 313 23.70 -29.25 17.99
C LYS A 313 22.59 -28.24 18.28
N ILE A 314 21.71 -28.07 17.30
CA ILE A 314 20.52 -27.22 17.38
C ILE A 314 19.32 -28.16 17.41
N ASP A 315 19.17 -28.85 18.53
CA ASP A 315 18.15 -29.89 18.78
C ASP A 315 17.00 -29.35 19.64
N LYS A 316 16.18 -30.26 20.19
CA LYS A 316 15.07 -29.93 21.11
C LYS A 316 15.57 -29.26 22.39
N ASP A 317 16.71 -29.68 22.91
CA ASP A 317 17.26 -29.22 24.18
C ASP A 317 17.93 -27.85 24.05
N PHE A 318 18.72 -27.62 23.00
CA PHE A 318 19.19 -26.26 22.66
C PHE A 318 18.02 -25.27 22.49
N CYS A 319 16.93 -25.73 21.87
CA CYS A 319 15.73 -24.91 21.69
C CYS A 319 15.01 -24.61 23.01
N ARG A 320 14.91 -25.58 23.94
CA ARG A 320 14.35 -25.35 25.29
C ARG A 320 15.22 -24.40 26.11
N LEU A 321 16.54 -24.55 26.08
CA LEU A 321 17.48 -23.64 26.74
C LEU A 321 17.43 -22.22 26.16
N SER A 322 17.27 -22.10 24.84
CA SER A 322 17.05 -20.81 24.17
C SER A 322 15.76 -20.14 24.66
N GLY A 323 14.69 -20.91 24.88
CA GLY A 323 13.46 -20.43 25.51
C GLY A 323 13.70 -19.87 26.91
N TYR A 324 14.32 -20.66 27.81
CA TYR A 324 14.64 -20.21 29.17
C TYR A 324 15.53 -18.97 29.18
N PHE A 325 16.49 -18.86 28.26
CA PHE A 325 17.35 -17.68 28.18
C PHE A 325 16.56 -16.43 27.75
N ILE A 326 15.57 -16.61 26.89
CA ILE A 326 14.73 -15.52 26.39
C ILE A 326 13.78 -14.99 27.48
N SER A 327 13.29 -15.84 28.39
CA SER A 327 12.64 -15.41 29.64
C SER A 327 13.65 -14.94 30.68
N GLU A 328 14.13 -15.86 31.52
CA GLU A 328 14.93 -15.60 32.73
C GLU A 328 16.42 -15.31 32.51
N GLY A 329 16.95 -15.64 31.32
CA GLY A 329 18.37 -15.51 31.06
C GLY A 329 18.86 -14.08 30.86
N TYR A 330 20.08 -13.80 31.31
CA TYR A 330 20.82 -12.59 30.96
C TYR A 330 22.32 -12.82 30.90
N THR A 331 23.01 -11.89 30.26
CA THR A 331 24.47 -11.77 30.30
C THR A 331 24.83 -10.58 31.17
N ASN A 332 25.67 -10.78 32.18
CA ASN A 332 26.11 -9.72 33.09
C ASN A 332 27.53 -9.22 32.72
N GLY A 333 28.08 -8.28 33.49
CA GLY A 333 29.42 -7.70 33.24
C GLY A 333 30.62 -8.54 33.70
N ARG A 334 30.41 -9.76 34.23
CA ARG A 334 31.44 -10.59 34.88
C ARG A 334 31.75 -11.87 34.09
N ASP A 335 31.70 -11.81 32.76
CA ASP A 335 31.95 -12.94 31.85
C ASP A 335 31.12 -14.22 32.11
N CYS A 336 29.93 -14.08 32.71
CA CYS A 336 29.00 -15.19 32.96
C CYS A 336 27.60 -15.02 32.33
N LEU A 337 27.03 -16.17 32.00
CA LEU A 337 25.63 -16.38 31.69
C LEU A 337 24.88 -16.59 33.01
N SER A 338 23.71 -15.97 33.17
CA SER A 338 22.91 -16.09 34.39
C SER A 338 21.44 -16.29 34.08
N PHE A 339 20.73 -16.97 34.97
CA PHE A 339 19.27 -17.15 34.92
C PHE A 339 18.72 -16.88 36.32
N SER A 340 17.60 -16.15 36.45
CA SER A 340 16.88 -16.01 37.73
C SER A 340 15.62 -16.89 37.74
N PHE A 341 15.25 -17.43 38.90
CA PHE A 341 14.04 -18.25 39.06
C PHE A 341 13.42 -18.00 40.44
N ASN A 342 12.17 -18.39 40.63
CA ASN A 342 11.60 -18.52 41.97
C ASN A 342 12.25 -19.72 42.69
N SER A 343 12.45 -19.65 44.00
CA SER A 343 12.97 -20.77 44.80
C SER A 343 12.03 -22.00 44.80
N ARG A 344 10.79 -21.84 44.34
CA ARG A 344 9.80 -22.92 44.16
C ARG A 344 9.85 -23.60 42.79
N GLU A 345 10.51 -23.01 41.79
CA GLU A 345 10.60 -23.53 40.41
C GLU A 345 11.71 -24.57 40.25
N LEU A 346 11.75 -25.54 41.17
CA LEU A 346 12.86 -26.49 41.32
C LEU A 346 13.14 -27.29 40.05
N ASP A 347 12.12 -27.61 39.26
CA ASP A 347 12.29 -28.43 38.06
C ASP A 347 12.84 -27.64 36.86
N TYR A 348 12.50 -26.35 36.73
CA TYR A 348 13.13 -25.46 35.74
C TYR A 348 14.59 -25.18 36.11
N ILE A 349 14.86 -25.03 37.41
CA ILE A 349 16.21 -24.94 37.98
C ILE A 349 17.04 -26.21 37.72
N LYS A 350 16.44 -27.41 37.74
CA LYS A 350 17.11 -28.67 37.36
C LYS A 350 17.35 -28.74 35.84
N ASP A 351 16.31 -28.50 35.04
CA ASP A 351 16.35 -28.56 33.57
C ASP A 351 17.44 -27.63 33.01
N VAL A 352 17.52 -26.36 33.45
CA VAL A 352 18.59 -25.44 33.00
C VAL A 352 20.00 -25.89 33.42
N LYS A 353 20.18 -26.48 34.62
CA LYS A 353 21.49 -27.02 35.04
C LYS A 353 21.91 -28.19 34.17
N GLN A 354 20.97 -29.07 33.84
CA GLN A 354 21.21 -30.25 33.02
C GLN A 354 21.49 -29.85 31.56
N LEU A 355 20.65 -28.97 30.98
CA LEU A 355 20.83 -28.40 29.64
C LEU A 355 22.20 -27.71 29.45
N MET A 356 22.65 -26.91 30.43
CA MET A 356 23.97 -26.26 30.37
C MET A 356 25.14 -27.27 30.43
N LYS A 357 24.94 -28.40 31.11
CA LYS A 357 25.91 -29.49 31.16
C LYS A 357 25.91 -30.30 29.86
N ASP A 358 24.76 -30.65 29.31
CA ASP A 358 24.69 -31.57 28.17
C ASP A 358 25.01 -30.89 26.83
N ILE A 359 24.60 -29.62 26.67
CA ILE A 359 24.82 -28.86 25.42
C ILE A 359 26.23 -28.26 25.36
N PHE A 360 26.78 -27.84 26.50
CA PHE A 360 28.04 -27.07 26.57
C PHE A 360 29.10 -27.66 27.49
N ASN A 361 28.86 -28.77 28.19
CA ASN A 361 29.76 -29.32 29.21
C ASN A 361 30.13 -28.30 30.32
N ILE A 362 29.22 -27.37 30.65
CA ILE A 362 29.43 -26.38 31.72
C ILE A 362 28.50 -26.67 32.90
N SER A 363 29.11 -27.04 34.02
CA SER A 363 28.43 -27.17 35.30
C SER A 363 28.12 -25.80 35.94
N LEU A 364 27.09 -25.77 36.79
CA LEU A 364 26.71 -24.61 37.58
C LEU A 364 27.89 -24.09 38.41
N SER A 365 28.26 -22.82 38.23
CA SER A 365 29.43 -22.22 38.90
C SER A 365 29.08 -21.56 40.24
N ASN A 366 27.86 -21.04 40.39
CA ASN A 366 27.34 -20.50 41.65
C ASN A 366 25.80 -20.50 41.64
N MET A 367 25.18 -20.57 42.80
CA MET A 367 23.72 -20.46 43.01
C MET A 367 23.44 -19.50 44.16
N GLN A 368 22.96 -18.29 43.85
CA GLN A 368 22.78 -17.22 44.84
C GLN A 368 21.30 -17.05 45.20
N VAL A 369 20.99 -17.17 46.50
CA VAL A 369 19.63 -16.91 47.03
C VAL A 369 19.54 -15.44 47.45
N LYS A 370 18.59 -14.70 46.88
CA LYS A 370 18.44 -13.25 47.07
C LYS A 370 17.73 -12.97 48.40
N LYS A 371 18.49 -12.58 49.44
CA LYS A 371 17.97 -12.31 50.80
C LYS A 371 16.71 -11.41 50.76
N GLY A 372 15.65 -11.84 51.46
CA GLY A 372 14.39 -11.11 51.56
C GLY A 372 13.42 -11.26 50.38
N VAL A 373 13.72 -12.11 49.39
CA VAL A 373 12.79 -12.52 48.32
C VAL A 373 12.98 -13.99 47.96
N ASN A 374 11.95 -14.66 47.44
CA ASN A 374 12.01 -16.06 47.01
C ASN A 374 12.71 -16.24 45.65
N GLY A 375 13.86 -15.57 45.44
CA GLY A 375 14.58 -15.54 44.17
C GLY A 375 15.92 -16.28 44.23
N VAL A 376 16.18 -17.15 43.25
CA VAL A 376 17.42 -17.90 43.07
C VAL A 376 18.07 -17.47 41.76
N GLU A 377 19.37 -17.22 41.77
CA GLU A 377 20.17 -16.88 40.59
C GLU A 377 21.19 -17.98 40.29
N LEU A 378 21.09 -18.59 39.11
CA LEU A 378 22.04 -19.55 38.58
C LEU A 378 23.11 -18.83 37.78
N ILE A 379 24.39 -19.12 38.02
CA ILE A 379 25.53 -18.46 37.38
C ILE A 379 26.46 -19.51 36.74
N PHE A 380 26.81 -19.28 35.47
CA PHE A 380 27.69 -20.13 34.67
C PHE A 380 28.80 -19.27 34.03
N TYR A 381 30.07 -19.44 34.44
CA TYR A 381 31.18 -18.65 33.91
C TYR A 381 31.64 -19.14 32.52
N SER A 382 31.40 -18.31 31.50
CA SER A 382 31.90 -18.50 30.14
C SER A 382 31.78 -17.22 29.31
N LYS A 383 32.92 -16.57 29.07
CA LYS A 383 33.06 -15.41 28.18
C LYS A 383 32.61 -15.71 26.75
N ILE A 384 32.80 -16.96 26.30
CA ILE A 384 32.41 -17.44 24.98
C ILE A 384 30.88 -17.55 24.87
N LEU A 385 30.23 -18.24 25.82
CA LEU A 385 28.76 -18.33 25.80
C LEU A 385 28.10 -16.97 26.02
N LEU A 386 28.68 -16.10 26.86
CA LEU A 386 28.21 -14.72 26.99
C LEU A 386 28.19 -14.01 25.63
N LYS A 387 29.23 -14.13 24.80
CA LYS A 387 29.28 -13.51 23.46
C LYS A 387 28.30 -14.15 22.48
N LEU A 388 28.22 -15.48 22.45
CA LEU A 388 27.28 -16.24 21.62
C LEU A 388 25.83 -15.85 21.92
N PHE A 389 25.39 -15.97 23.18
CA PHE A 389 24.03 -15.64 23.62
C PHE A 389 23.74 -14.13 23.47
N SER A 390 24.74 -13.25 23.63
CA SER A 390 24.59 -11.82 23.30
C SER A 390 24.20 -11.62 21.83
N LYS A 391 24.99 -12.18 20.90
CA LYS A 391 24.79 -12.00 19.44
C LYS A 391 23.54 -12.71 18.92
N LEU A 392 23.17 -13.86 19.48
CA LEU A 392 21.95 -14.58 19.10
C LEU A 392 20.69 -13.87 19.59
N PHE A 393 20.61 -13.58 20.89
CA PHE A 393 19.34 -13.30 21.56
C PHE A 393 19.09 -11.84 21.90
N TYR A 394 20.01 -10.92 21.59
CA TYR A 394 19.75 -9.47 21.69
C TYR A 394 19.79 -8.79 20.30
N ALA A 395 18.94 -7.77 20.14
CA ALA A 395 18.88 -6.91 18.96
C ALA A 395 19.95 -5.80 18.98
N ASN A 396 20.49 -5.47 20.16
CA ASN A 396 21.56 -4.50 20.33
C ASN A 396 22.60 -5.03 21.34
N ASN A 397 23.82 -5.27 20.87
CA ASN A 397 24.92 -5.79 21.70
C ASN A 397 25.42 -4.78 22.75
N LEU A 398 25.19 -3.48 22.55
CA LEU A 398 25.60 -2.40 23.47
C LEU A 398 24.61 -2.20 24.62
N ASN A 399 23.33 -2.57 24.44
CA ASN A 399 22.29 -2.38 25.45
C ASN A 399 21.42 -3.64 25.59
N LYS A 400 21.96 -4.61 26.35
CA LYS A 400 21.40 -5.94 26.57
C LYS A 400 20.35 -5.88 27.69
N ARG A 401 19.07 -5.80 27.34
CA ARG A 401 17.92 -5.62 28.25
C ARG A 401 16.74 -6.46 27.78
N ALA A 402 15.76 -6.69 28.64
CA ALA A 402 14.57 -7.48 28.30
C ALA A 402 13.85 -6.98 27.03
N TYR A 403 13.69 -5.66 26.87
CA TYR A 403 13.06 -5.06 25.69
C TYR A 403 13.89 -5.21 24.39
N SER A 404 15.19 -5.51 24.48
CA SER A 404 16.04 -5.76 23.32
C SER A 404 16.26 -7.25 23.04
N LYS A 405 15.63 -8.17 23.79
CA LYS A 405 15.65 -9.60 23.49
C LYS A 405 14.94 -9.93 22.16
N ARG A 406 15.40 -10.97 21.47
CA ARG A 406 14.84 -11.49 20.21
C ARG A 406 15.24 -12.96 19.99
N LEU A 407 14.61 -13.59 18.99
CA LEU A 407 15.14 -14.77 18.31
C LEU A 407 15.94 -14.39 17.06
N PRO A 408 16.96 -15.18 16.67
CA PRO A 408 17.46 -15.23 15.29
C PRO A 408 16.36 -15.62 14.29
N ASN A 409 16.33 -14.99 13.11
CA ASN A 409 15.28 -15.24 12.10
C ASN A 409 15.26 -16.66 11.52
N TRP A 410 16.35 -17.42 11.67
CA TRP A 410 16.39 -18.84 11.29
C TRP A 410 15.65 -19.73 12.30
N MET A 411 15.60 -19.37 13.59
CA MET A 411 14.81 -20.11 14.59
C MET A 411 13.30 -20.06 14.30
N LEU A 412 12.83 -19.00 13.63
CA LEU A 412 11.46 -18.87 13.12
C LEU A 412 11.13 -19.82 11.96
N LYS A 413 12.15 -20.48 11.37
CA LYS A 413 12.03 -21.39 10.22
C LYS A 413 12.24 -22.85 10.59
N LEU A 414 12.74 -23.16 11.79
CA LEU A 414 12.95 -24.53 12.27
C LEU A 414 11.68 -25.42 12.20
N PRO A 415 11.83 -26.75 12.16
CA PRO A 415 10.74 -27.71 12.34
C PRO A 415 9.92 -27.42 13.59
N PHE A 416 8.60 -27.63 13.51
CA PHE A 416 7.65 -27.33 14.59
C PHE A 416 8.03 -27.96 15.93
N GLU A 417 8.57 -29.18 15.88
CA GLU A 417 9.15 -29.93 17.01
C GLU A 417 10.20 -29.15 17.83
N LYS A 418 11.07 -28.38 17.15
CA LYS A 418 12.06 -27.51 17.80
C LYS A 418 11.42 -26.20 18.26
N GLN A 419 10.46 -25.67 17.50
CA GLN A 419 9.77 -24.42 17.86
C GLN A 419 8.85 -24.55 19.08
N VAL A 420 8.31 -25.75 19.35
CA VAL A 420 7.57 -26.08 20.57
C VAL A 420 8.45 -25.98 21.82
N GLU A 421 9.70 -26.46 21.75
CA GLU A 421 10.63 -26.39 22.88
C GLU A 421 11.04 -24.94 23.21
N ILE A 422 11.22 -24.08 22.19
CA ILE A 422 11.43 -22.63 22.39
C ILE A 422 10.25 -22.02 23.17
N LEU A 423 9.02 -22.38 22.81
CA LEU A 423 7.83 -21.91 23.53
C LEU A 423 7.79 -22.44 24.96
N LYS A 424 8.05 -23.72 25.21
CA LYS A 424 8.10 -24.31 26.56
C LYS A 424 9.09 -23.56 27.46
N GLY A 425 10.35 -23.42 27.02
CA GLY A 425 11.38 -22.75 27.83
C GLY A 425 11.02 -21.30 28.15
N TRP A 426 10.46 -20.55 27.17
CA TRP A 426 10.03 -19.17 27.39
C TRP A 426 8.82 -19.08 28.32
N TRP A 427 7.82 -19.95 28.15
CA TRP A 427 6.57 -19.90 28.91
C TRP A 427 6.71 -20.39 30.35
N ARG A 428 7.66 -21.29 30.62
CA ARG A 428 7.98 -21.76 31.98
C ARG A 428 8.60 -20.66 32.87
N GLY A 429 9.29 -19.68 32.28
CA GLY A 429 9.74 -18.46 32.99
C GLY A 429 8.73 -17.33 32.89
N ASP A 430 8.65 -16.69 31.72
CA ASP A 430 7.88 -15.45 31.49
C ASP A 430 6.35 -15.65 31.54
N THR A 431 5.81 -16.88 31.54
CA THR A 431 4.36 -17.19 31.38
C THR A 431 3.70 -16.52 30.16
N GLY A 432 4.49 -16.22 29.13
CA GLY A 432 4.04 -15.52 27.91
C GLY A 432 3.98 -13.99 28.03
N TYR A 433 4.69 -13.39 28.99
CA TYR A 433 4.99 -11.95 29.01
C TYR A 433 6.28 -11.63 28.25
N THR A 434 6.46 -10.39 27.78
CA THR A 434 7.76 -9.82 27.39
C THR A 434 7.68 -8.31 27.24
N SER A 435 8.78 -7.58 27.44
CA SER A 435 8.90 -6.15 27.08
C SER A 435 9.46 -5.92 25.67
N SER A 436 9.83 -6.96 24.92
CA SER A 436 10.32 -6.84 23.55
C SER A 436 9.18 -6.99 22.53
N ARG A 437 8.85 -5.89 21.84
CA ARG A 437 7.88 -5.90 20.72
C ARG A 437 8.34 -6.81 19.58
N ILE A 438 9.65 -6.93 19.33
CA ILE A 438 10.19 -7.85 18.31
C ILE A 438 9.93 -9.30 18.74
N LEU A 439 10.27 -9.65 19.99
CA LEU A 439 10.07 -11.01 20.51
C LEU A 439 8.60 -11.40 20.57
N MET A 440 7.71 -10.50 21.01
CA MET A 440 6.26 -10.68 20.97
C MET A 440 5.81 -11.10 19.56
N ASN A 441 6.27 -10.41 18.52
CA ASN A 441 5.91 -10.79 17.16
C ASN A 441 6.51 -12.14 16.73
N GLN A 442 7.72 -12.48 17.19
CA GLN A 442 8.38 -13.74 16.89
C GLN A 442 7.67 -14.95 17.53
N MET A 443 7.31 -14.85 18.82
CA MET A 443 6.54 -15.87 19.52
C MET A 443 5.11 -15.98 18.97
N LYS A 444 4.51 -14.86 18.54
CA LYS A 444 3.27 -14.85 17.76
C LYS A 444 3.42 -15.67 16.47
N ILE A 445 4.44 -15.42 15.64
CA ILE A 445 4.68 -16.17 14.39
C ILE A 445 4.79 -17.68 14.67
N ILE A 446 5.50 -18.10 15.72
CA ILE A 446 5.62 -19.52 16.08
C ILE A 446 4.25 -20.14 16.40
N LEU A 447 3.46 -19.50 17.27
CA LEU A 447 2.12 -20.00 17.59
C LEU A 447 1.21 -20.05 16.35
N LEU A 448 1.25 -19.05 15.47
CA LEU A 448 0.46 -19.03 14.22
C LEU A 448 0.86 -20.15 13.24
N ARG A 449 2.14 -20.50 13.18
CA ARG A 449 2.65 -21.67 12.43
C ARG A 449 2.04 -22.96 13.00
N LEU A 450 2.12 -23.15 14.32
CA LEU A 450 1.52 -24.28 15.05
C LEU A 450 -0.02 -24.32 15.00
N GLY A 451 -0.69 -23.26 14.54
CA GLY A 451 -2.15 -23.19 14.44
C GLY A 451 -2.83 -22.76 15.75
N ILE A 452 -2.14 -21.97 16.56
CA ILE A 452 -2.63 -21.37 17.80
C ILE A 452 -2.61 -19.85 17.63
N ILE A 453 -3.72 -19.17 17.93
CA ILE A 453 -3.76 -17.69 17.88
C ILE A 453 -3.70 -17.12 19.31
N PRO A 454 -2.65 -16.35 19.67
CA PRO A 454 -2.54 -15.73 20.99
C PRO A 454 -3.38 -14.45 21.10
N SER A 455 -4.01 -14.25 22.26
CA SER A 455 -4.73 -13.04 22.64
C SER A 455 -3.78 -12.03 23.29
N ILE A 456 -3.14 -11.21 22.44
CA ILE A 456 -2.09 -10.28 22.85
C ILE A 456 -2.72 -9.06 23.54
N ARG A 457 -2.29 -8.79 24.77
CA ARG A 457 -2.53 -7.53 25.49
C ARG A 457 -1.24 -6.72 25.52
N ILE A 458 -1.37 -5.41 25.59
CA ILE A 458 -0.30 -4.49 25.96
C ILE A 458 -0.76 -3.78 27.23
N ASP A 459 0.11 -3.70 28.23
CA ASP A 459 0.01 -2.72 29.30
C ASP A 459 1.05 -1.64 29.01
N SER A 460 0.59 -0.47 28.53
CA SER A 460 1.51 0.58 28.10
C SER A 460 2.11 1.31 29.31
N LYS A 461 3.32 1.83 29.14
CA LYS A 461 4.02 2.62 30.15
C LYS A 461 3.17 3.79 30.68
N GLU A 462 2.44 4.47 29.81
CA GLU A 462 1.58 5.61 30.12
C GLU A 462 0.26 5.17 30.76
N ALA A 463 -0.25 3.98 30.40
CA ALA A 463 -1.41 3.39 31.07
C ALA A 463 -1.04 2.97 32.50
N TYR A 464 0.12 2.34 32.69
CA TYR A 464 0.62 1.94 34.01
C TYR A 464 0.90 3.16 34.90
N LYS A 465 1.63 4.17 34.42
CA LYS A 465 1.92 5.40 35.18
C LYS A 465 0.66 6.16 35.60
N ARG A 466 -0.42 6.11 34.80
CA ARG A 466 -1.73 6.71 35.16
C ARG A 466 -2.51 5.94 36.23
N ARG A 467 -2.18 4.69 36.55
CA ARG A 467 -2.78 3.95 37.69
C ARG A 467 -2.13 4.30 39.04
N GLY A 468 -1.13 5.18 39.05
CA GLY A 468 -0.34 5.52 40.23
C GLY A 468 0.81 4.55 40.48
N LYS A 469 1.69 4.90 41.42
CA LYS A 469 2.83 4.05 41.80
C LYS A 469 2.35 2.81 42.54
N HIS A 470 2.34 1.66 41.87
CA HIS A 470 2.12 0.38 42.55
C HIS A 470 3.28 0.10 43.52
N LYS A 471 2.93 -0.08 44.80
CA LYS A 471 3.84 -0.56 45.84
C LYS A 471 3.61 -2.05 46.05
N ILE A 472 4.66 -2.86 45.89
CA ILE A 472 4.67 -4.27 46.34
C ILE A 472 5.50 -4.32 47.63
N GLY A 473 4.80 -4.43 48.77
CA GLY A 473 5.39 -4.20 50.08
C GLY A 473 6.00 -2.79 50.17
N LYS A 474 7.27 -2.72 50.58
CA LYS A 474 8.01 -1.45 50.69
C LYS A 474 8.63 -0.95 49.37
N ARG A 475 8.45 -1.65 48.23
CA ARG A 475 9.09 -1.32 46.94
C ARG A 475 8.11 -0.63 45.99
N GLU A 476 8.47 0.55 45.49
CA GLU A 476 7.79 1.18 44.36
C GLU A 476 8.24 0.55 43.03
N ILE A 477 7.31 0.42 42.07
CA ILE A 477 7.60 -0.14 40.74
C ILE A 477 7.50 0.96 39.68
N ASP A 478 8.63 1.31 39.06
CA ASP A 478 8.69 2.14 37.85
C ASP A 478 8.77 1.23 36.61
N ILE A 479 7.81 1.36 35.70
CA ILE A 479 7.83 0.68 34.41
C ILE A 479 8.42 1.61 33.36
N GLN A 480 9.47 1.14 32.69
CA GLN A 480 10.26 1.92 31.73
C GLN A 480 9.91 1.64 30.25
N HIS A 481 9.21 0.54 29.97
CA HIS A 481 8.81 0.10 28.63
C HIS A 481 7.44 -0.58 28.67
N ASP A 482 6.73 -0.62 27.54
CA ASP A 482 5.48 -1.38 27.41
C ASP A 482 5.70 -2.88 27.67
N ASN A 483 4.71 -3.53 28.29
CA ASN A 483 4.73 -4.97 28.55
C ASN A 483 3.65 -5.68 27.72
N PHE A 484 4.03 -6.74 27.00
CA PHE A 484 3.19 -7.51 26.10
C PHE A 484 2.85 -8.86 26.75
N GLN A 485 1.56 -9.22 26.83
CA GLN A 485 1.10 -10.46 27.47
C GLN A 485 0.26 -11.33 26.53
N PHE A 486 0.57 -12.62 26.47
CA PHE A 486 -0.16 -13.63 25.69
C PHE A 486 -1.34 -14.22 26.48
N SER A 487 -2.25 -13.35 26.93
CA SER A 487 -3.26 -13.60 27.97
C SER A 487 -4.28 -14.74 27.77
N ASN A 488 -4.34 -15.36 26.58
CA ASN A 488 -5.13 -16.56 26.28
C ASN A 488 -4.67 -17.16 24.93
N LEU A 489 -4.69 -18.48 24.81
CA LEU A 489 -4.35 -19.21 23.58
C LEU A 489 -5.60 -19.82 22.93
N SER A 490 -5.93 -19.39 21.72
CA SER A 490 -6.98 -20.01 20.90
C SER A 490 -6.38 -21.07 19.99
N ILE A 491 -6.37 -22.32 20.47
CA ILE A 491 -5.84 -23.49 19.77
C ILE A 491 -6.81 -23.90 18.65
N PHE A 492 -6.37 -23.93 17.38
CA PHE A 492 -7.14 -24.46 16.24
C PHE A 492 -6.57 -25.78 15.70
N GLN A 493 -5.25 -25.94 15.73
CA GLN A 493 -4.54 -27.21 15.51
C GLN A 493 -3.70 -27.51 16.78
N ASN A 494 -3.49 -28.79 17.12
CA ASN A 494 -2.70 -29.24 18.28
C ASN A 494 -1.91 -30.49 17.91
N ASN A 495 -1.02 -30.36 16.93
CA ASN A 495 -0.42 -31.50 16.25
C ASN A 495 1.02 -31.80 16.73
N HIS A 496 1.50 -31.09 17.76
CA HIS A 496 2.91 -31.06 18.21
C HIS A 496 3.06 -31.03 19.74
N GLY A 497 2.16 -31.70 20.48
CA GLY A 497 2.29 -31.93 21.93
C GLY A 497 2.33 -30.71 22.87
N LEU A 498 2.19 -29.46 22.39
CA LEU A 498 2.38 -28.27 23.24
C LEU A 498 1.46 -28.24 24.47
N LEU A 499 0.22 -28.74 24.35
CA LEU A 499 -0.75 -28.81 25.47
C LEU A 499 -0.56 -30.01 26.43
N GLU A 500 0.44 -30.86 26.20
CA GLU A 500 0.80 -31.96 27.11
C GLU A 500 1.77 -31.50 28.21
N ASP A 501 2.43 -30.35 28.01
CA ASP A 501 3.31 -29.71 29.01
C ASP A 501 2.47 -28.98 30.08
N ASP A 502 2.81 -29.16 31.35
CA ASP A 502 2.04 -28.63 32.49
C ASP A 502 1.84 -27.11 32.44
N CYS A 503 2.80 -26.34 31.94
CA CYS A 503 2.65 -24.89 31.80
C CYS A 503 1.61 -24.47 30.74
N PHE A 504 1.13 -25.39 29.90
CA PHE A 504 0.09 -25.17 28.89
C PHE A 504 -1.21 -25.94 29.11
N LYS A 505 -1.25 -26.96 29.99
CA LYS A 505 -2.44 -27.81 30.22
C LYS A 505 -3.70 -27.00 30.54
N GLU A 506 -3.58 -25.87 31.23
CA GLU A 506 -4.71 -25.00 31.57
C GLU A 506 -5.39 -24.31 30.35
N PHE A 507 -4.69 -24.08 29.24
CA PHE A 507 -5.32 -23.50 28.04
C PHE A 507 -6.27 -24.48 27.33
N LYS A 508 -6.10 -25.79 27.56
CA LYS A 508 -6.98 -26.86 27.08
C LYS A 508 -8.41 -26.71 27.63
N THR A 509 -8.57 -26.20 28.85
CA THR A 509 -9.89 -26.01 29.49
C THR A 509 -10.47 -24.61 29.28
N LYS A 510 -9.62 -23.57 29.22
CA LYS A 510 -10.04 -22.16 29.11
C LYS A 510 -10.67 -21.79 27.75
N SER A 511 -10.26 -22.41 26.64
CA SER A 511 -10.55 -21.89 25.28
C SER A 511 -11.89 -22.33 24.64
N LYS A 512 -13.03 -22.18 25.35
CA LYS A 512 -14.38 -22.56 24.83
C LYS A 512 -14.96 -21.64 23.73
N ARG A 513 -14.56 -20.35 23.65
CA ARG A 513 -15.03 -19.40 22.63
C ARG A 513 -13.88 -18.90 21.76
N LYS A 514 -13.65 -19.57 20.63
CA LYS A 514 -12.69 -19.14 19.59
C LYS A 514 -13.35 -18.08 18.69
N HIS A 515 -12.64 -17.00 18.37
CA HIS A 515 -13.02 -16.01 17.37
C HIS A 515 -12.31 -16.32 16.04
N GLY A 516 -12.95 -16.08 14.89
CA GLY A 516 -12.31 -16.37 13.59
C GLY A 516 -12.09 -17.86 13.27
N TRP A 517 -11.14 -18.12 12.37
CA TRP A 517 -10.71 -19.45 11.90
C TRP A 517 -9.31 -19.38 11.25
N ILE A 518 -8.77 -20.51 10.79
CA ILE A 518 -7.50 -20.62 10.04
C ILE A 518 -7.67 -21.57 8.84
N ASP A 519 -6.89 -21.38 7.78
CA ASP A 519 -6.58 -22.42 6.78
C ASP A 519 -5.07 -22.72 6.81
N GLU A 520 -4.49 -23.30 5.77
CA GLU A 520 -3.03 -23.54 5.72
C GLU A 520 -2.20 -22.31 5.37
N ARG A 521 -2.83 -21.26 4.80
CA ARG A 521 -2.18 -20.06 4.27
C ARG A 521 -2.27 -18.87 5.25
N TYR A 522 -3.46 -18.66 5.79
CA TYR A 522 -3.85 -17.49 6.58
C TYR A 522 -4.55 -17.87 7.89
N ILE A 523 -4.52 -16.92 8.81
CA ILE A 523 -5.50 -16.81 9.88
C ILE A 523 -6.51 -15.72 9.52
N TYR A 524 -7.74 -15.89 9.97
CA TYR A 524 -8.89 -15.07 9.61
C TYR A 524 -9.49 -14.50 10.90
N ILE A 525 -9.17 -13.25 11.24
CA ILE A 525 -9.51 -12.66 12.53
C ILE A 525 -10.59 -11.58 12.36
N PRO A 526 -11.75 -11.69 13.03
CA PRO A 526 -12.71 -10.60 13.09
C PRO A 526 -12.13 -9.33 13.71
N ILE A 527 -12.52 -8.19 13.14
CA ILE A 527 -12.19 -6.86 13.62
C ILE A 527 -13.09 -6.55 14.82
N ARG A 528 -12.49 -6.26 15.97
CA ARG A 528 -13.15 -6.12 17.28
C ARG A 528 -13.62 -4.69 17.51
N ASP A 529 -12.79 -3.72 17.19
CA ASP A 529 -13.11 -2.29 17.25
C ASP A 529 -12.26 -1.51 16.24
N ILE A 530 -12.71 -0.28 15.99
CA ILE A 530 -12.07 0.70 15.13
C ILE A 530 -12.15 2.02 15.89
N GLU A 531 -11.01 2.58 16.26
CA GLU A 531 -10.93 3.89 16.91
C GLU A 531 -10.44 4.91 15.88
N VAL A 532 -11.03 6.12 15.89
CA VAL A 532 -10.65 7.21 14.99
C VAL A 532 -10.08 8.35 15.84
N MET A 533 -8.77 8.55 15.76
CA MET A 533 -8.03 9.52 16.57
C MET A 533 -7.46 10.67 15.71
N LYS A 534 -7.20 11.85 16.30
CA LYS A 534 -6.35 12.87 15.64
C LYS A 534 -4.87 12.53 15.87
N TYR A 535 -4.04 12.71 14.85
CA TYR A 535 -2.59 12.56 14.89
C TYR A 535 -1.93 13.75 14.17
N LYS A 536 -0.70 14.13 14.55
CA LYS A 536 0.17 15.06 13.82
C LYS A 536 1.60 14.55 13.90
N GLY A 537 2.24 14.32 12.75
CA GLY A 537 3.58 13.72 12.64
C GLY A 537 3.80 13.09 11.26
N GLU A 538 4.97 12.52 11.00
CA GLU A 538 5.24 11.86 9.70
C GLU A 538 4.39 10.60 9.48
N VAL A 539 4.24 10.22 8.21
CA VAL A 539 3.61 9.01 7.68
C VAL A 539 4.41 8.55 6.44
N TYR A 540 4.72 7.26 6.30
CA TYR A 540 5.62 6.76 5.24
C TYR A 540 4.82 6.24 4.02
N ASN A 541 5.29 5.20 3.34
CA ASN A 541 4.57 4.12 2.64
C ASN A 541 5.67 3.24 2.00
N LEU A 542 5.37 2.01 1.56
CA LEU A 542 6.28 1.26 0.68
C LEU A 542 5.69 1.12 -0.72
N GLU A 543 6.58 1.12 -1.70
CA GLU A 543 6.35 0.65 -3.06
C GLU A 543 7.04 -0.70 -3.20
N VAL A 544 6.33 -1.70 -3.72
CA VAL A 544 6.76 -3.11 -3.74
C VAL A 544 6.48 -3.73 -5.10
N GLU A 545 7.52 -4.29 -5.74
CA GLU A 545 7.46 -4.84 -7.11
C GLU A 545 6.37 -5.93 -7.27
N GLU A 546 5.69 -5.93 -8.43
CA GLU A 546 4.60 -6.84 -8.89
C GLU A 546 3.34 -6.92 -8.01
N ASN A 547 3.50 -7.23 -6.72
CA ASN A 547 2.43 -7.59 -5.82
C ASN A 547 1.85 -6.40 -5.05
N ASN A 548 2.44 -5.20 -5.21
CA ASN A 548 1.94 -3.91 -4.72
C ASN A 548 1.41 -3.93 -3.28
N SER A 549 2.06 -4.69 -2.40
CA SER A 549 1.57 -4.94 -1.04
C SER A 549 2.65 -5.51 -0.14
N TYR A 550 2.45 -5.32 1.17
CA TYR A 550 3.35 -5.78 2.19
C TYR A 550 2.61 -6.13 3.49
N VAL A 551 3.22 -7.00 4.29
CA VAL A 551 2.68 -7.45 5.58
C VAL A 551 3.27 -6.60 6.69
N ALA A 552 2.44 -5.74 7.27
CA ALA A 552 2.71 -5.03 8.51
C ALA A 552 2.45 -5.95 9.72
N GLU A 553 2.88 -5.50 10.90
CA GLU A 553 2.88 -6.24 12.17
C GLU A 553 1.60 -7.05 12.44
N PHE A 554 0.42 -6.51 12.12
CA PHE A 554 -0.88 -7.12 12.43
C PHE A 554 -1.85 -7.17 11.23
N ALA A 555 -1.39 -6.82 10.02
CA ALA A 555 -2.22 -6.62 8.84
C ALA A 555 -1.47 -6.85 7.54
N ILE A 556 -2.18 -7.21 6.47
CA ILE A 556 -1.68 -7.17 5.08
C ILE A 556 -2.25 -5.91 4.42
N ILE A 557 -1.39 -5.09 3.79
CA ILE A 557 -1.71 -3.75 3.28
C ILE A 557 -1.09 -3.49 1.89
N HIS A 558 -1.62 -2.51 1.15
CA HIS A 558 -1.30 -2.24 -0.27
C HIS A 558 -0.43 -0.98 -0.48
N ASN A 559 0.19 -0.83 -1.65
CA ASN A 559 0.74 0.46 -2.12
C ASN A 559 -0.38 1.53 -2.21
N CYS A 560 -0.03 2.83 -2.27
CA CYS A 560 -1.00 3.94 -2.21
C CYS A 560 -1.11 4.72 -3.55
N TRP A 561 -1.98 4.26 -4.47
CA TRP A 561 -2.27 4.80 -5.81
C TRP A 561 -3.44 3.96 -6.40
N THR A 562 -4.50 4.40 -7.12
CA THR A 562 -5.08 5.70 -7.54
C THR A 562 -6.61 5.67 -7.22
N PRO A 563 -7.50 6.60 -7.69
CA PRO A 563 -7.34 8.03 -8.01
C PRO A 563 -8.09 8.90 -6.97
N TRP A 564 -8.28 8.40 -5.75
CA TRP A 564 -9.09 9.00 -4.66
C TRP A 564 -8.63 10.38 -4.15
N PHE A 565 -7.63 10.98 -4.79
CA PHE A 565 -6.71 11.94 -4.18
C PHE A 565 -6.68 13.32 -4.86
N ALA A 566 -7.42 13.51 -5.96
CA ALA A 566 -7.63 14.79 -6.63
C ALA A 566 -8.26 15.85 -5.69
N LEU A 567 -8.42 17.09 -6.15
CA LEU A 567 -8.82 18.24 -5.32
C LEU A 567 -10.06 17.98 -4.45
N PHE A 568 -11.10 17.38 -5.04
CA PHE A 568 -12.36 17.00 -4.37
C PHE A 568 -12.48 15.50 -4.04
N GLY A 569 -11.48 14.71 -4.40
CA GLY A 569 -11.39 13.31 -4.03
C GLY A 569 -11.57 13.17 -2.52
N SER A 570 -12.41 12.24 -2.07
CA SER A 570 -12.92 12.19 -0.68
C SER A 570 -11.86 11.95 0.41
N MET A 571 -10.58 11.91 0.01
CA MET A 571 -9.43 11.83 0.90
C MET A 571 -8.63 13.14 1.01
N SER A 572 -8.80 14.09 0.09
CA SER A 572 -8.23 15.44 0.24
C SER A 572 -8.83 16.13 1.46
N GLY A 573 -10.10 15.84 1.74
CA GLY A 573 -10.90 16.47 2.79
C GLY A 573 -11.07 17.97 2.55
N PHE A 574 -11.14 18.37 1.28
CA PHE A 574 -11.61 19.66 0.79
C PHE A 574 -12.98 19.47 0.13
N ASP A 575 -13.90 20.38 0.47
CA ASP A 575 -15.21 20.49 -0.15
C ASP A 575 -15.32 21.80 -0.98
N LYS A 576 -14.24 22.62 -0.96
CA LYS A 576 -14.04 23.90 -1.66
C LYS A 576 -12.57 24.10 -2.06
N ILE A 577 -12.30 24.94 -3.05
CA ILE A 577 -10.95 25.21 -3.61
C ILE A 577 -10.21 26.26 -2.78
N GLU A 578 -10.94 27.22 -2.23
CA GLU A 578 -10.50 28.26 -1.31
C GLU A 578 -9.80 27.67 -0.08
N ASP A 579 -10.28 26.51 0.41
CA ASP A 579 -9.64 25.79 1.50
C ASP A 579 -8.25 25.24 1.13
N CYS A 580 -7.94 25.03 -0.15
CA CYS A 580 -6.70 24.42 -0.62
C CYS A 580 -5.61 25.43 -0.98
N PHE A 581 -5.99 26.54 -1.61
CA PHE A 581 -5.02 27.52 -2.17
C PHE A 581 -5.08 28.91 -1.53
N GLU A 582 -6.01 29.17 -0.59
CA GLU A 582 -6.05 30.37 0.26
C GLU A 582 -6.11 31.67 -0.58
N GLU A 583 -5.37 32.71 -0.22
CA GLU A 583 -5.34 33.95 -1.01
C GLU A 583 -4.75 33.78 -2.42
N GLN A 584 -4.19 32.61 -2.73
CA GLN A 584 -3.73 32.24 -4.08
C GLN A 584 -4.80 31.50 -4.92
N THR A 585 -5.99 31.20 -4.37
CA THR A 585 -7.09 30.59 -5.16
C THR A 585 -7.46 31.35 -6.45
N PRO A 586 -7.43 32.69 -6.52
CA PRO A 586 -7.65 33.42 -7.78
C PRO A 586 -6.61 33.17 -8.89
N LYS A 587 -5.47 32.56 -8.57
CA LYS A 587 -4.42 32.16 -9.53
C LYS A 587 -4.59 30.71 -10.04
N ILE A 588 -5.60 29.99 -9.57
CA ILE A 588 -5.98 28.67 -10.11
C ILE A 588 -7.03 28.91 -11.19
N TYR A 589 -6.67 28.63 -12.45
CA TYR A 589 -7.55 28.86 -13.60
C TYR A 589 -8.15 27.57 -14.15
N ALA A 590 -7.37 26.49 -14.15
CA ALA A 590 -7.76 25.19 -14.69
C ALA A 590 -7.74 24.09 -13.61
N LEU A 591 -8.53 23.04 -13.85
CA LEU A 591 -8.63 21.83 -13.02
C LEU A 591 -8.65 20.60 -13.93
N GLU A 592 -7.86 19.59 -13.60
CA GLU A 592 -7.87 18.30 -14.30
C GLU A 592 -9.06 17.44 -13.82
N THR A 593 -9.79 16.86 -14.79
CA THR A 593 -10.86 15.88 -14.58
C THR A 593 -10.27 14.51 -14.21
N GLY A 594 -9.37 14.03 -15.07
CA GLY A 594 -8.61 12.79 -14.95
C GLY A 594 -9.44 11.51 -15.04
N LEU A 595 -8.76 10.39 -15.32
CA LEU A 595 -9.20 9.01 -15.65
C LEU A 595 -10.27 8.30 -14.78
N SER A 596 -11.11 9.02 -14.04
CA SER A 596 -12.26 8.51 -13.28
C SER A 596 -13.38 9.55 -13.06
N SER A 597 -13.31 10.75 -13.65
CA SER A 597 -14.44 11.68 -13.78
C SER A 597 -14.33 12.48 -15.06
N ASP A 598 -15.45 12.81 -15.70
CA ASP A 598 -15.51 13.61 -16.94
C ASP A 598 -16.05 15.04 -16.65
N PRO A 599 -16.14 15.93 -17.66
CA PRO A 599 -16.77 17.23 -17.52
C PRO A 599 -18.24 17.14 -17.11
N ALA A 600 -19.04 16.18 -17.62
CA ALA A 600 -20.44 16.03 -17.26
C ALA A 600 -20.66 15.74 -15.76
N MET A 601 -19.78 14.95 -15.14
CA MET A 601 -19.76 14.73 -13.68
C MET A 601 -19.40 16.03 -12.95
N ASN A 602 -18.39 16.76 -13.41
CA ASN A 602 -17.87 17.95 -12.74
C ASN A 602 -18.78 19.20 -12.90
N TRP A 603 -19.50 19.35 -14.01
CA TRP A 603 -20.49 20.42 -14.24
C TRP A 603 -21.62 20.44 -13.20
N ARG A 604 -21.81 19.33 -12.47
CA ARG A 604 -22.83 19.21 -11.43
C ARG A 604 -22.51 20.00 -10.15
N LEU A 605 -21.32 20.60 -10.06
CA LEU A 605 -20.84 21.37 -8.91
C LEU A 605 -20.65 22.83 -9.34
N SER A 606 -21.57 23.74 -9.01
CA SER A 606 -21.52 25.15 -9.47
C SER A 606 -20.24 25.90 -9.09
N GLN A 607 -19.59 25.50 -7.98
CA GLN A 607 -18.29 26.04 -7.57
C GLN A 607 -17.17 25.85 -8.62
N LEU A 608 -17.34 24.93 -9.58
CA LEU A 608 -16.38 24.65 -10.65
C LEU A 608 -16.61 25.52 -11.91
N ASP A 609 -17.74 26.23 -12.02
CA ASP A 609 -18.09 26.98 -13.23
C ASP A 609 -17.07 28.05 -13.62
N LYS A 610 -16.38 28.63 -12.63
CA LYS A 610 -15.33 29.65 -12.82
C LYS A 610 -13.98 29.09 -13.26
N TYR A 611 -13.81 27.77 -13.29
CA TYR A 611 -12.56 27.10 -13.69
C TYR A 611 -12.71 26.42 -15.03
N THR A 612 -11.63 26.41 -15.81
CA THR A 612 -11.51 25.63 -17.03
C THR A 612 -11.24 24.17 -16.68
N LEU A 613 -12.09 23.25 -17.16
CA LEU A 613 -11.82 21.82 -17.01
C LEU A 613 -10.89 21.38 -18.14
N ILE A 614 -9.84 20.64 -17.81
CA ILE A 614 -8.90 20.01 -18.75
C ILE A 614 -8.87 18.51 -18.52
N SER A 615 -8.64 17.74 -19.58
CA SER A 615 -8.53 16.28 -19.54
C SER A 615 -7.20 15.87 -20.18
N ASN A 616 -6.44 15.00 -19.53
CA ASN A 616 -5.08 14.65 -19.94
C ASN A 616 -4.77 13.20 -19.58
N SER A 617 -3.87 12.58 -20.33
CA SER A 617 -3.79 11.13 -20.28
C SER A 617 -3.24 10.54 -18.98
N ASP A 618 -2.41 11.22 -18.17
CA ASP A 618 -1.58 10.57 -17.13
C ASP A 618 -0.80 9.38 -17.75
N SER A 619 -0.13 9.66 -18.89
CA SER A 619 0.53 8.62 -19.67
C SER A 619 1.89 8.20 -19.11
N HIS A 620 2.03 6.89 -19.01
CA HIS A 620 3.23 6.17 -18.61
C HIS A 620 3.84 5.36 -19.78
N SER A 621 3.27 5.41 -20.99
CA SER A 621 3.75 4.68 -22.17
C SER A 621 3.27 5.32 -23.47
N PRO A 622 4.09 5.39 -24.55
CA PRO A 622 3.74 6.20 -25.72
C PRO A 622 2.44 5.83 -26.42
N SER A 623 2.02 4.56 -26.38
CA SER A 623 0.74 4.09 -26.95
C SER A 623 -0.50 4.65 -26.25
N LYS A 624 -0.38 5.17 -25.02
CA LYS A 624 -1.49 5.61 -24.16
C LYS A 624 -1.53 7.12 -23.90
N ILE A 625 -0.71 7.92 -24.58
CA ILE A 625 -0.95 9.37 -24.72
C ILE A 625 -2.24 9.59 -25.53
N GLY A 626 -2.94 10.71 -25.30
CA GLY A 626 -4.18 11.05 -26.00
C GLY A 626 -5.37 10.13 -25.72
N ARG A 627 -5.33 9.30 -24.67
CA ARG A 627 -6.56 8.63 -24.18
C ARG A 627 -7.54 9.61 -23.53
N GLU A 628 -7.00 10.73 -23.03
CA GLU A 628 -7.68 11.99 -22.74
C GLU A 628 -6.85 13.11 -23.40
N ALA A 629 -7.48 14.20 -23.83
CA ALA A 629 -6.82 15.35 -24.46
C ALA A 629 -7.71 16.61 -24.47
N ASN A 630 -7.17 17.74 -24.93
CA ASN A 630 -7.82 19.04 -25.01
C ASN A 630 -7.75 19.55 -26.47
N ALA A 631 -8.87 19.99 -27.05
CA ALA A 631 -8.95 20.50 -28.41
C ALA A 631 -9.24 22.00 -28.42
N PHE A 632 -8.40 22.77 -29.12
CA PHE A 632 -8.55 24.22 -29.26
C PHE A 632 -8.62 24.63 -30.74
N ASP A 633 -9.25 25.76 -31.06
CA ASP A 633 -9.02 26.53 -32.28
C ASP A 633 -8.39 27.87 -31.89
N ALA A 634 -7.08 27.93 -32.05
CA ALA A 634 -6.21 29.03 -31.61
C ALA A 634 -4.96 29.02 -32.49
N GLU A 635 -4.13 30.07 -32.41
CA GLU A 635 -2.78 29.94 -32.96
C GLU A 635 -1.88 29.17 -32.00
N MET A 636 -0.86 28.49 -32.55
CA MET A 636 0.03 27.65 -31.74
C MET A 636 1.01 28.56 -30.98
N ASP A 637 0.53 29.11 -29.87
CA ASP A 637 1.28 29.96 -28.95
C ASP A 637 0.90 29.64 -27.49
N TYR A 638 1.88 29.78 -26.59
CA TYR A 638 1.69 29.47 -25.17
C TYR A 638 0.81 30.49 -24.44
N LEU A 639 0.96 31.78 -24.75
CA LEU A 639 0.17 32.83 -24.11
C LEU A 639 -1.29 32.76 -24.57
N GLU A 640 -1.53 32.42 -25.84
CA GLU A 640 -2.87 32.16 -26.36
C GLU A 640 -3.54 30.98 -25.63
N ILE A 641 -2.89 29.81 -25.56
CA ILE A 641 -3.40 28.64 -24.81
C ILE A 641 -3.60 28.98 -23.31
N LEU A 642 -2.66 29.68 -22.69
CA LEU A 642 -2.75 30.11 -21.30
C LEU A 642 -3.91 31.09 -21.07
N ASP A 643 -4.14 32.03 -21.99
CA ASP A 643 -5.22 33.01 -21.91
C ASP A 643 -6.59 32.37 -22.12
N ILE A 644 -6.71 31.41 -23.04
CA ILE A 644 -7.90 30.58 -23.21
C ILE A 644 -8.21 29.80 -21.92
N LEU A 645 -7.20 29.19 -21.29
CA LEU A 645 -7.36 28.50 -20.01
C LEU A 645 -7.67 29.46 -18.84
N LYS A 646 -7.13 30.69 -18.85
CA LYS A 646 -7.39 31.76 -17.86
C LYS A 646 -8.81 32.34 -17.97
N LYS A 647 -9.30 32.58 -19.19
CA LYS A 647 -10.60 33.19 -19.49
C LYS A 647 -11.75 32.19 -19.61
N LYS A 648 -11.44 30.89 -19.79
CA LYS A 648 -12.41 29.84 -20.14
C LYS A 648 -13.16 30.16 -21.45
N ASP A 649 -12.41 30.58 -22.48
CA ASP A 649 -13.04 30.94 -23.75
C ASP A 649 -13.51 29.70 -24.52
N LYS A 650 -14.81 29.42 -24.44
CA LYS A 650 -15.49 28.30 -25.13
C LYS A 650 -15.62 28.43 -26.65
N ARG A 651 -15.15 29.54 -27.25
CA ARG A 651 -15.02 29.69 -28.71
C ARG A 651 -13.72 29.07 -29.20
N GLN A 652 -12.65 29.26 -28.42
CA GLN A 652 -11.32 28.78 -28.74
C GLN A 652 -11.01 27.43 -28.08
N PHE A 653 -11.46 27.15 -26.86
CA PHE A 653 -11.45 25.79 -26.30
C PHE A 653 -12.67 25.04 -26.83
N LEU A 654 -12.48 24.25 -27.89
CA LEU A 654 -13.54 23.57 -28.63
C LEU A 654 -14.19 22.45 -27.82
N TYR A 655 -13.38 21.54 -27.24
CA TYR A 655 -13.83 20.41 -26.43
C TYR A 655 -12.66 19.69 -25.76
N THR A 656 -12.91 18.90 -24.72
CA THR A 656 -11.99 17.83 -24.29
C THR A 656 -12.32 16.50 -24.98
N VAL A 657 -11.31 15.64 -25.12
CA VAL A 657 -11.45 14.23 -25.47
C VAL A 657 -11.36 13.44 -24.18
N GLU A 658 -12.36 12.62 -23.89
CA GLU A 658 -12.49 11.89 -22.62
C GLU A 658 -12.42 10.38 -22.84
N PHE A 659 -11.76 9.70 -21.91
CA PHE A 659 -11.91 8.27 -21.71
C PHE A 659 -13.15 8.01 -20.85
N PHE A 660 -13.95 6.99 -21.16
CA PHE A 660 -15.19 6.70 -20.42
C PHE A 660 -14.88 6.46 -18.92
N PRO A 661 -15.28 7.37 -18.00
CA PRO A 661 -14.95 7.24 -16.58
C PRO A 661 -15.58 6.00 -15.96
N GLU A 662 -16.63 5.44 -16.57
CA GLU A 662 -17.28 4.19 -16.22
C GLU A 662 -16.36 2.97 -16.30
N GLU A 663 -15.28 2.96 -17.09
CA GLU A 663 -14.30 1.86 -17.01
C GLU A 663 -13.54 1.85 -15.67
N GLY A 664 -13.51 2.99 -14.97
CA GLY A 664 -12.86 3.15 -13.67
C GLY A 664 -13.36 2.12 -12.63
N LYS A 665 -12.42 1.37 -12.03
CA LYS A 665 -12.65 0.31 -11.02
C LYS A 665 -13.57 0.65 -9.83
N TYR A 666 -13.79 1.94 -9.60
CA TYR A 666 -14.55 2.49 -8.49
C TYR A 666 -15.43 3.66 -8.98
N HIS A 667 -15.91 3.63 -10.22
CA HIS A 667 -16.74 4.71 -10.77
C HIS A 667 -18.10 4.77 -10.07
N TYR A 668 -18.89 3.68 -10.15
CA TYR A 668 -20.15 3.53 -9.42
C TYR A 668 -19.95 2.89 -8.04
N ASP A 669 -20.96 3.05 -7.20
CA ASP A 669 -21.06 2.30 -5.96
C ASP A 669 -21.31 0.83 -6.23
N GLY A 670 -20.96 -0.03 -5.28
CA GLY A 670 -21.55 -1.36 -5.24
C GLY A 670 -20.93 -2.35 -4.27
N HIS A 671 -21.33 -3.60 -4.44
CA HIS A 671 -20.94 -4.73 -3.62
C HIS A 671 -20.80 -5.95 -4.54
N ARG A 672 -19.61 -6.11 -5.13
CA ARG A 672 -19.22 -7.10 -6.15
C ARG A 672 -19.61 -8.52 -5.76
N LEU A 673 -19.49 -8.86 -4.48
CA LEU A 673 -19.85 -10.18 -3.93
C LEU A 673 -21.37 -10.49 -3.97
N CYS A 674 -22.22 -9.55 -4.38
CA CYS A 674 -23.64 -9.78 -4.68
C CYS A 674 -24.01 -9.43 -6.13
N ASN A 675 -23.03 -9.14 -6.99
CA ASN A 675 -23.20 -8.51 -8.30
C ASN A 675 -24.09 -7.25 -8.30
N VAL A 676 -24.09 -6.49 -7.19
CA VAL A 676 -24.86 -5.24 -7.06
C VAL A 676 -23.94 -4.09 -7.40
N ARG A 677 -24.16 -3.50 -8.57
CA ARG A 677 -23.74 -2.16 -8.97
C ARG A 677 -24.88 -1.19 -8.62
N PHE A 678 -24.56 0.01 -8.15
CA PHE A 678 -25.55 1.06 -7.85
C PHE A 678 -25.11 2.42 -8.37
N SER A 679 -26.06 3.14 -8.97
CA SER A 679 -26.02 4.60 -9.07
C SER A 679 -26.10 5.24 -7.67
N PRO A 680 -25.64 6.50 -7.49
CA PRO A 680 -25.78 7.22 -6.22
C PRO A 680 -27.23 7.31 -5.73
N GLN A 681 -28.18 7.43 -6.65
CA GLN A 681 -29.63 7.46 -6.39
C GLN A 681 -30.12 6.12 -5.81
N GLU A 682 -29.68 4.99 -6.35
CA GLU A 682 -30.00 3.67 -5.78
C GLU A 682 -29.34 3.46 -4.42
N THR A 683 -28.10 3.92 -4.23
CA THR A 683 -27.45 3.93 -2.93
C THR A 683 -28.23 4.76 -1.92
N LYS A 684 -28.63 6.00 -2.26
CA LYS A 684 -29.48 6.86 -1.42
C LYS A 684 -30.82 6.18 -1.11
N LYS A 685 -31.53 5.65 -2.12
CA LYS A 685 -32.81 4.92 -2.00
C LYS A 685 -32.71 3.69 -1.08
N ASN A 686 -31.59 2.97 -1.12
CA ASN A 686 -31.32 1.82 -0.25
C ASN A 686 -30.55 2.18 1.04
N LYS A 687 -30.43 3.48 1.37
CA LYS A 687 -29.79 4.01 2.59
C LYS A 687 -28.34 3.57 2.78
N GLY A 688 -27.59 3.52 1.68
CA GLY A 688 -26.20 3.04 1.62
C GLY A 688 -26.04 1.53 1.51
N LEU A 689 -27.13 0.73 1.53
CA LEU A 689 -27.06 -0.71 1.74
C LEU A 689 -27.39 -1.52 0.48
N CYS A 690 -26.60 -2.55 0.19
CA CYS A 690 -26.90 -3.56 -0.83
C CYS A 690 -28.25 -4.26 -0.52
N PRO A 691 -29.19 -4.42 -1.48
CA PRO A 691 -30.52 -4.93 -1.21
C PRO A 691 -30.52 -6.44 -0.92
N VAL A 692 -29.58 -7.16 -1.54
CA VAL A 692 -29.38 -8.62 -1.42
C VAL A 692 -28.84 -9.01 -0.04
N CYS A 693 -27.92 -8.23 0.55
CA CYS A 693 -27.21 -8.59 1.78
C CYS A 693 -27.28 -7.58 2.93
N ARG A 694 -27.90 -6.41 2.71
CA ARG A 694 -28.09 -5.30 3.66
C ARG A 694 -26.81 -4.79 4.35
N LYS A 695 -25.65 -4.98 3.72
CA LYS A 695 -24.37 -4.34 4.10
C LYS A 695 -24.18 -3.02 3.34
N PRO A 696 -23.37 -2.07 3.84
CA PRO A 696 -22.90 -0.94 3.06
C PRO A 696 -22.26 -1.37 1.73
N VAL A 697 -22.54 -0.61 0.67
CA VAL A 697 -21.80 -0.67 -0.59
C VAL A 697 -20.44 0.03 -0.45
N THR A 698 -19.45 -0.40 -1.23
CA THR A 698 -18.23 0.37 -1.47
C THR A 698 -18.61 1.62 -2.27
N VAL A 699 -18.20 2.80 -1.80
CA VAL A 699 -18.54 4.08 -2.40
C VAL A 699 -17.62 4.37 -3.60
N GLY A 700 -18.21 4.77 -4.73
CA GLY A 700 -17.52 5.15 -5.96
C GLY A 700 -17.32 6.66 -6.12
N VAL A 701 -16.57 7.04 -7.15
CA VAL A 701 -16.28 8.44 -7.51
C VAL A 701 -17.57 9.20 -7.83
N MET A 702 -18.49 8.59 -8.56
CA MET A 702 -19.76 9.20 -8.94
C MET A 702 -20.66 9.54 -7.73
N ASN A 703 -20.54 8.83 -6.61
CA ASN A 703 -21.24 9.16 -5.38
C ASN A 703 -20.57 10.34 -4.63
N ARG A 704 -19.23 10.46 -4.64
CA ARG A 704 -18.58 11.69 -4.13
C ARG A 704 -18.94 12.92 -4.97
N VAL A 705 -19.11 12.76 -6.27
CA VAL A 705 -19.70 13.81 -7.13
C VAL A 705 -21.14 14.11 -6.70
N ASP A 706 -21.98 13.08 -6.51
CA ASP A 706 -23.39 13.22 -6.07
C ASP A 706 -23.59 13.66 -4.60
N GLU A 707 -22.50 13.73 -3.81
CA GLU A 707 -22.45 14.29 -2.45
C GLU A 707 -22.11 15.80 -2.48
N LEU A 708 -21.28 16.23 -3.44
CA LEU A 708 -20.87 17.63 -3.62
C LEU A 708 -21.75 18.40 -4.63
N ALA A 709 -22.48 17.68 -5.48
CA ALA A 709 -23.31 18.26 -6.53
C ALA A 709 -24.48 19.07 -5.99
N ASP A 710 -24.63 20.29 -6.51
CA ASP A 710 -25.78 21.16 -6.32
C ASP A 710 -26.73 21.15 -7.54
N ARG A 711 -26.43 20.31 -8.54
CA ARG A 711 -27.20 20.15 -9.80
C ARG A 711 -27.50 18.69 -10.13
N GLU A 712 -28.55 18.52 -10.94
CA GLU A 712 -28.98 17.22 -11.45
C GLU A 712 -27.99 16.64 -12.49
N ILE A 713 -28.15 15.35 -12.79
CA ILE A 713 -27.34 14.66 -13.82
C ILE A 713 -27.78 15.15 -15.20
N GLY A 714 -26.81 15.44 -16.08
CA GLY A 714 -27.08 15.96 -17.43
C GLY A 714 -27.30 17.47 -17.50
N PHE A 715 -27.15 18.21 -16.40
CA PHE A 715 -27.13 19.68 -16.43
C PHE A 715 -25.88 20.19 -17.18
N VAL A 716 -26.08 21.05 -18.18
CA VAL A 716 -25.01 21.66 -18.98
C VAL A 716 -24.94 23.17 -18.68
N PRO A 717 -23.88 23.66 -18.01
CA PRO A 717 -23.69 25.09 -17.73
C PRO A 717 -23.58 25.91 -19.02
N GLN A 718 -24.17 27.11 -19.05
CA GLN A 718 -24.20 27.96 -20.25
C GLN A 718 -22.82 28.28 -20.85
N ASN A 719 -21.76 28.23 -20.04
CA ASN A 719 -20.36 28.42 -20.42
C ASN A 719 -19.48 27.17 -20.18
N SER A 720 -20.05 25.96 -20.26
CA SER A 720 -19.25 24.73 -20.33
C SER A 720 -18.52 24.63 -21.67
N ILE A 721 -17.25 24.23 -21.63
CA ILE A 721 -16.55 23.63 -22.76
C ILE A 721 -17.11 22.20 -22.89
N PRO A 722 -17.57 21.74 -24.07
CA PRO A 722 -18.14 20.41 -24.25
C PRO A 722 -17.03 19.34 -24.31
N PHE A 723 -17.42 18.07 -24.49
CA PHE A 723 -16.47 16.95 -24.55
C PHE A 723 -16.88 15.90 -25.57
N LYS A 724 -15.95 15.03 -25.95
CA LYS A 724 -16.15 13.87 -26.82
C LYS A 724 -15.59 12.61 -26.15
N ASN A 725 -16.46 11.66 -25.80
CA ASN A 725 -16.03 10.34 -25.34
C ASN A 725 -15.38 9.53 -26.47
N MET A 726 -14.33 8.77 -26.15
CA MET A 726 -13.56 8.00 -27.13
C MET A 726 -13.14 6.63 -26.58
N ILE A 727 -13.07 5.64 -27.47
CA ILE A 727 -12.37 4.36 -27.25
C ILE A 727 -11.18 4.34 -28.21
N PRO A 728 -9.95 4.00 -27.78
CA PRO A 728 -8.81 3.86 -28.68
C PRO A 728 -9.10 2.94 -29.87
N LEU A 729 -8.61 3.29 -31.05
CA LEU A 729 -8.86 2.56 -32.29
C LEU A 729 -8.32 1.12 -32.22
N GLU A 730 -7.18 0.91 -31.56
CA GLU A 730 -6.66 -0.43 -31.28
C GLU A 730 -7.61 -1.28 -30.41
N GLU A 731 -8.38 -0.67 -29.52
CA GLU A 731 -9.36 -1.35 -28.66
C GLU A 731 -10.68 -1.59 -29.40
N ILE A 732 -11.11 -0.67 -30.27
CA ILE A 732 -12.24 -0.88 -31.19
C ILE A 732 -11.96 -2.06 -32.13
N ILE A 733 -10.80 -2.09 -32.80
CA ILE A 733 -10.41 -3.18 -33.69
C ILE A 733 -10.28 -4.49 -32.90
N ALA A 734 -9.70 -4.47 -31.69
CA ALA A 734 -9.59 -5.65 -30.84
C ALA A 734 -10.96 -6.25 -30.47
N GLN A 735 -11.95 -5.43 -30.12
CA GLN A 735 -13.32 -5.88 -29.86
C GLN A 735 -13.95 -6.50 -31.13
N VAL A 736 -13.92 -5.80 -32.26
CA VAL A 736 -14.50 -6.28 -33.53
C VAL A 736 -13.84 -7.58 -34.02
N ARG A 737 -12.52 -7.75 -33.82
CA ARG A 737 -11.79 -8.96 -34.24
C ARG A 737 -11.75 -10.09 -33.19
N GLY A 738 -12.27 -9.86 -31.99
CA GLY A 738 -12.19 -10.81 -30.88
C GLY A 738 -10.73 -11.15 -30.48
N LYS A 739 -9.85 -10.15 -30.42
CA LYS A 739 -8.41 -10.27 -30.09
C LYS A 739 -8.01 -9.31 -28.97
N SER A 740 -6.74 -9.34 -28.58
CA SER A 740 -6.13 -8.29 -27.73
C SER A 740 -5.63 -7.11 -28.60
N PRO A 741 -5.62 -5.87 -28.06
CA PRO A 741 -5.05 -4.71 -28.75
C PRO A 741 -3.59 -4.90 -29.18
N ASP A 742 -2.78 -5.59 -28.36
CA ASP A 742 -1.36 -5.88 -28.62
C ASP A 742 -1.14 -6.96 -29.70
N SER A 743 -2.20 -7.59 -30.20
CA SER A 743 -2.05 -8.68 -31.17
C SER A 743 -1.58 -8.19 -32.53
N GLN A 744 -0.71 -8.95 -33.20
CA GLN A 744 -0.15 -8.59 -34.50
C GLN A 744 -1.22 -8.32 -35.57
N VAL A 745 -2.38 -8.98 -35.49
CA VAL A 745 -3.52 -8.73 -36.38
C VAL A 745 -4.05 -7.31 -36.18
N VAL A 746 -4.38 -6.94 -34.95
CA VAL A 746 -4.88 -5.60 -34.59
C VAL A 746 -3.84 -4.52 -34.91
N GLN A 747 -2.58 -4.75 -34.56
CA GLN A 747 -1.49 -3.78 -34.78
C GLN A 747 -1.14 -3.59 -36.27
N THR A 748 -1.35 -4.61 -37.12
CA THR A 748 -1.24 -4.46 -38.58
C THR A 748 -2.47 -3.72 -39.15
N GLU A 749 -3.68 -4.06 -38.70
CA GLU A 749 -4.92 -3.42 -39.17
C GLU A 749 -4.98 -1.93 -38.78
N TYR A 750 -4.64 -1.60 -37.52
CA TYR A 750 -4.49 -0.23 -37.02
C TYR A 750 -3.54 0.60 -37.90
N LYS A 751 -2.32 0.10 -38.17
CA LYS A 751 -1.34 0.80 -39.04
C LYS A 751 -1.85 0.96 -40.47
N SER A 752 -2.50 -0.06 -41.03
CA SER A 752 -3.11 -0.02 -42.37
C SER A 752 -4.25 0.99 -42.46
N ILE A 753 -5.00 1.20 -41.38
CA ILE A 753 -6.07 2.21 -41.31
C ILE A 753 -5.46 3.61 -41.29
N LEU A 754 -4.49 3.88 -40.42
CA LEU A 754 -3.84 5.19 -40.34
C LEU A 754 -3.15 5.56 -41.67
N GLN A 755 -2.43 4.62 -42.30
CA GLN A 755 -1.80 4.82 -43.62
C GLN A 755 -2.78 5.20 -44.75
N ARG A 756 -4.08 4.89 -44.62
CA ARG A 756 -5.11 5.19 -45.63
C ARG A 756 -5.97 6.41 -45.30
N LEU A 757 -6.12 6.72 -44.01
CA LEU A 757 -7.12 7.69 -43.54
C LEU A 757 -6.55 8.89 -42.78
N GLY A 758 -5.32 8.83 -42.27
CA GLY A 758 -4.70 9.90 -41.49
C GLY A 758 -4.34 9.43 -40.07
N ASN A 759 -4.46 10.30 -39.08
CA ASN A 759 -4.17 9.99 -37.68
C ASN A 759 -5.39 9.40 -36.94
N GLU A 760 -5.15 8.87 -35.73
CA GLU A 760 -6.20 8.18 -34.95
C GLU A 760 -7.36 9.12 -34.60
N PHE A 761 -7.09 10.38 -34.22
CA PHE A 761 -8.15 11.35 -33.90
C PHE A 761 -8.96 11.76 -35.12
N GLU A 762 -8.35 11.91 -36.30
CA GLU A 762 -9.08 12.12 -37.55
C GLU A 762 -10.05 10.96 -37.83
N VAL A 763 -9.57 9.71 -37.72
CA VAL A 763 -10.38 8.50 -37.89
C VAL A 763 -11.50 8.43 -36.85
N LEU A 764 -11.20 8.65 -35.57
CA LEU A 764 -12.15 8.50 -34.47
C LEU A 764 -13.13 9.65 -34.32
N LEU A 765 -12.78 10.89 -34.70
CA LEU A 765 -13.57 12.09 -34.38
C LEU A 765 -14.08 12.89 -35.60
N ASP A 766 -13.38 12.87 -36.74
CA ASP A 766 -13.56 13.92 -37.77
C ASP A 766 -13.92 13.41 -39.18
N ILE A 767 -13.41 12.26 -39.62
CA ILE A 767 -13.72 11.72 -40.96
C ILE A 767 -15.23 11.45 -41.08
N LYS A 768 -15.89 11.96 -42.13
CA LYS A 768 -17.33 11.75 -42.39
C LYS A 768 -17.70 10.27 -42.42
N GLU A 769 -18.89 9.93 -41.90
CA GLU A 769 -19.37 8.56 -41.80
C GLU A 769 -19.36 7.81 -43.14
N GLU A 770 -19.80 8.45 -44.23
CA GLU A 770 -19.73 7.95 -45.61
C GLU A 770 -18.31 7.47 -46.00
N ARG A 771 -17.27 8.26 -45.65
CA ARG A 771 -15.88 7.92 -45.96
C ARG A 771 -15.35 6.82 -45.06
N LEU A 772 -15.80 6.71 -43.80
CA LEU A 772 -15.48 5.56 -42.95
C LEU A 772 -16.08 4.27 -43.55
N LEU A 773 -17.37 4.28 -43.89
CA LEU A 773 -18.10 3.14 -44.46
C LEU A 773 -17.49 2.66 -45.77
N ASN A 774 -17.03 3.57 -46.63
CA ASN A 774 -16.42 3.25 -47.92
C ASN A 774 -14.93 2.84 -47.85
N SER A 775 -14.22 3.12 -46.74
CA SER A 775 -12.76 2.91 -46.64
C SER A 775 -12.33 1.82 -45.66
N LEU A 776 -13.23 1.36 -44.79
CA LEU A 776 -12.97 0.42 -43.70
C LEU A 776 -13.89 -0.81 -43.80
N PRO A 777 -13.51 -1.95 -43.18
CA PRO A 777 -14.45 -3.04 -42.95
C PRO A 777 -15.71 -2.53 -42.23
N ILE A 778 -16.89 -2.91 -42.72
CA ILE A 778 -18.18 -2.33 -42.31
C ILE A 778 -18.40 -2.35 -40.79
N GLN A 779 -18.02 -3.44 -40.12
CA GLN A 779 -18.08 -3.61 -38.67
C GLN A 779 -17.23 -2.58 -37.91
N ILE A 780 -16.04 -2.23 -38.42
CA ILE A 780 -15.14 -1.23 -37.79
C ILE A 780 -15.67 0.19 -38.03
N ALA A 781 -16.16 0.48 -39.25
CA ALA A 781 -16.80 1.76 -39.54
C ALA A 781 -18.02 2.02 -38.65
N ARG A 782 -18.93 1.03 -38.54
CA ARG A 782 -20.11 1.10 -37.66
C ARG A 782 -19.73 1.21 -36.19
N ALA A 783 -18.69 0.51 -35.73
CA ALA A 783 -18.18 0.64 -34.36
C ALA A 783 -17.72 2.07 -34.03
N ILE A 784 -16.93 2.70 -34.91
CA ILE A 784 -16.48 4.10 -34.74
C ILE A 784 -17.68 5.05 -34.70
N ILE A 785 -18.64 4.88 -35.61
CA ILE A 785 -19.88 5.68 -35.67
C ILE A 785 -20.71 5.52 -34.38
N ASN A 786 -20.81 4.30 -33.85
CA ASN A 786 -21.50 4.02 -32.59
C ASN A 786 -20.81 4.72 -31.40
N VAL A 787 -19.48 4.64 -31.29
CA VAL A 787 -18.71 5.34 -30.23
C VAL A 787 -18.94 6.85 -30.29
N ARG A 788 -18.81 7.47 -31.48
CA ARG A 788 -19.06 8.92 -31.68
C ARG A 788 -20.45 9.38 -31.25
N ARG A 789 -21.45 8.51 -31.38
CA ARG A 789 -22.85 8.79 -31.02
C ARG A 789 -23.18 8.44 -29.56
N GLY A 790 -22.21 7.97 -28.78
CA GLY A 790 -22.43 7.44 -27.43
C GLY A 790 -23.23 6.13 -27.39
N ASN A 791 -23.43 5.47 -28.53
CA ASN A 791 -24.20 4.24 -28.66
C ASN A 791 -23.32 3.02 -28.30
N VAL A 792 -23.03 2.86 -27.01
CA VAL A 792 -22.17 1.80 -26.48
C VAL A 792 -22.79 1.16 -25.24
N ASN A 793 -22.56 -0.14 -25.02
CA ASN A 793 -23.07 -0.85 -23.86
C ASN A 793 -22.16 -0.62 -22.66
N ILE A 794 -22.50 0.39 -21.86
CA ILE A 794 -21.75 0.77 -20.68
C ILE A 794 -22.10 -0.16 -19.51
N LEU A 795 -21.11 -0.90 -19.01
CA LEU A 795 -21.18 -1.62 -17.74
C LEU A 795 -20.21 -0.97 -16.72
N PRO A 796 -20.68 -0.02 -15.87
CA PRO A 796 -19.78 0.72 -14.98
C PRO A 796 -18.95 -0.12 -14.00
N GLY A 797 -17.71 0.28 -13.78
CA GLY A 797 -16.80 -0.30 -12.81
C GLY A 797 -17.21 0.05 -11.39
N TYR A 798 -17.06 -0.91 -10.48
CA TYR A 798 -17.51 -0.79 -9.09
C TYR A 798 -16.78 -1.81 -8.19
N ASP A 799 -16.55 -1.46 -6.92
CA ASP A 799 -16.00 -2.37 -5.89
C ASP A 799 -14.76 -3.18 -6.36
N GLY A 800 -13.90 -2.53 -7.17
CA GLY A 800 -12.65 -3.08 -7.69
C GLY A 800 -12.76 -3.92 -8.97
N VAL A 801 -13.95 -4.03 -9.58
CA VAL A 801 -14.12 -4.52 -10.96
C VAL A 801 -13.94 -3.33 -11.91
N TYR A 802 -13.08 -3.48 -12.93
CA TYR A 802 -13.11 -2.56 -14.08
C TYR A 802 -14.51 -2.54 -14.69
N GLY A 803 -14.92 -1.39 -15.21
CA GLY A 803 -16.08 -1.36 -16.09
C GLY A 803 -15.77 -2.02 -17.43
N LYS A 804 -16.73 -1.92 -18.34
CA LYS A 804 -16.53 -2.21 -19.76
C LYS A 804 -17.36 -1.25 -20.59
N ILE A 805 -16.80 -0.81 -21.71
CA ILE A 805 -17.55 -0.26 -22.82
C ILE A 805 -17.60 -1.31 -23.93
N GLU A 806 -18.69 -2.07 -24.02
CA GLU A 806 -18.86 -3.11 -25.05
C GLU A 806 -19.56 -2.50 -26.28
N LEU A 807 -18.96 -2.64 -27.45
CA LEU A 807 -19.58 -2.22 -28.72
C LEU A 807 -20.92 -2.96 -28.95
N PRO A 808 -21.93 -2.33 -29.59
CA PRO A 808 -23.14 -3.03 -29.99
C PRO A 808 -22.81 -4.22 -30.92
N GLN A 809 -23.30 -5.41 -30.58
CA GLN A 809 -23.24 -6.56 -31.48
C GLN A 809 -24.37 -6.47 -32.49
N GLU A 810 -24.02 -6.43 -33.77
CA GLU A 810 -24.97 -6.59 -34.87
C GLU A 810 -25.08 -8.09 -35.23
N ASP A 811 -26.28 -8.54 -35.57
CA ASP A 811 -26.54 -9.92 -36.00
C ASP A 811 -25.97 -10.12 -37.42
N ASP A 812 -25.03 -11.06 -37.62
CA ASP A 812 -24.42 -11.42 -38.93
C ASP A 812 -25.43 -11.83 -40.04
N LYS A 813 -26.72 -11.87 -39.71
CA LYS A 813 -27.82 -12.26 -40.61
C LYS A 813 -27.99 -11.30 -41.80
N GLN A 814 -27.63 -10.01 -41.67
CA GLN A 814 -27.76 -9.07 -42.80
C GLN A 814 -26.68 -9.26 -43.88
N GLU A 815 -25.43 -9.62 -43.54
CA GLU A 815 -24.39 -9.88 -44.55
C GLU A 815 -24.76 -11.07 -45.46
N LYS A 816 -25.45 -12.08 -44.90
CA LYS A 816 -25.96 -13.23 -45.67
C LYS A 816 -27.23 -12.95 -46.50
N GLN A 817 -27.88 -11.80 -46.33
CA GLN A 817 -29.07 -11.45 -47.09
C GLN A 817 -28.77 -10.43 -48.21
N LEU A 818 -27.74 -9.59 -48.03
CA LEU A 818 -27.22 -8.68 -49.06
C LEU A 818 -26.24 -9.34 -50.05
N THR A 819 -25.97 -10.64 -49.89
CA THR A 819 -25.16 -11.46 -50.83
C THR A 819 -26.03 -12.46 -51.63
N LEU A 820 -27.35 -12.28 -51.60
CA LEU A 820 -28.35 -13.14 -52.26
C LEU A 820 -29.38 -12.36 -53.12
N PHE A 821 -29.10 -11.09 -53.43
CA PHE A 821 -29.85 -10.22 -54.33
C PHE A 821 -28.89 -9.38 -55.18
#